data_AF-A0A261RJR1-F1
#
_entry.id   AF-A0A261RJR1-F1
#
_cell.length_a   1.000
_cell.length_b   1.000
_cell.length_c   1.000
_cell.angle_alpha   90.00
_cell.angle_beta   90.00
_cell.angle_gamma   90.00
#
_symmetry.space_group_name_H-M   'P 1'
#
loop_
_entity.id
_entity.type
_entity.pdbx_description
1 polymer ?
#
loop_
_entity_poly.entity_id
_entity_poly.type
_entity_poly.pdbx_seq_one_letter_code
_entity_poly.pdbx_strand_id
1 'polypeptide(L)'
;MTTDLDAFLSPGSIAVVGASAHPGKIGGVPVRYLADYGYAGKVYAINARAPQIDGQTAYASLQAVGQPIDLAIFAIPAAAVDAALDDAIAAGVKNVVMFSGGFAETGSQGACAQRAFMQKARRAGIRVLGPNCLGFVNIARSVYATFSPVVSTGPARSGPAGLVSQSGAFGAYAYAMARKRGLGLSMWITTGNESDIDVADCIAWMAQDPSTKVIMAYLEGCRDGARLRQALELARAADKPVVAVKVGRTALGAMAAASHTAALAGDDAVYEALLRQHGAWRARSIDEFFDIAHCLAAGRRPSNTRVGLLTVSGGVGAMMADDAAEAGLDVAGMPAEAQTLIRERAPLAATQNPVDLTGQVTADPALLETAARAMLGQGGYGSLLIFLAAFGGMPAMQQMQRQLARALGEEYPDRLVIFSTLADQAQHEALLAQRCLCYSDPARAIRVLAALRFFQEYRAAPATIEAGAPVALRGGAYSEADAMQVLDAHGIPVVPTRRAFGSDEAAQHASELGFPVAMKVLSPDITHKSDVGGVRLGIENALAAAQAYDGIMQAVRSRAAHATVQGVLLAPMVTGGVECILGVRRDPVLGCVLMLGAGGLHVELMGDISLRLAPISHRQAREMIGELKTAPLLYGFRGAPEADVEALADAMVQLSKFAVAAGDALELVELNPFVVLPKGQGACALDAVLLAREPAGADALQAVMTTLPLFEMARMRASNTARKHAAAGYAGDSPGSRQRWVNQFTHTRRLRGPQDKEVVTPNNDTLFTNAWLDLSQGPLVIHVPAMGQRYWVLGFLDAWTNPWAYAGRRTTGGDAQRLFVHGPGWRGQAPAGTHVISAPGDDIWVIGRILADPDPQDLARVHALQDLYAITRPDGSPALARLDVLLDNRETGVPDADEYLRVLDVMLARNPSPTALPHWPPGASSDLQQALARVYTDLREVAQPSELGGGWTTAVTVRTNFGQDIETRARVARNWIGTLGIDEAMYIMAEVDANGAPLNGASRYVLRFPPQGGPQVGAFWSITLYRRSDCLLVANPIARHSIGDRTPGLVYDADGGLSIDIRADHPGEGRNWLPAPRDEGFYLTLRLYQPQRAHLEGTFDYPPVRRVG
;
A
#
# COMPACT_ATOMS: atom_id res chain seq x y z
N MET A 1 11.14 18.85 -1.78
CA MET A 1 11.85 18.38 -2.99
C MET A 1 13.17 19.11 -3.14
N THR A 2 14.29 18.41 -3.02
CA THR A 2 15.61 18.93 -3.39
C THR A 2 16.37 17.79 -4.06
N THR A 3 16.08 17.54 -5.33
CA THR A 3 16.90 16.69 -6.18
C THR A 3 17.22 17.47 -7.42
N ASP A 4 18.40 18.08 -7.42
CA ASP A 4 18.97 18.67 -8.62
C ASP A 4 19.16 17.57 -9.67
N LEU A 5 18.41 17.66 -10.77
CA LEU A 5 18.50 16.75 -11.92
C LEU A 5 19.35 17.34 -13.05
N ASP A 6 20.04 18.48 -12.86
CA ASP A 6 20.79 19.11 -13.96
C ASP A 6 21.95 18.23 -14.44
N ALA A 7 22.70 17.60 -13.54
CA ALA A 7 23.73 16.63 -13.92
C ALA A 7 23.17 15.38 -14.66
N PHE A 8 21.89 15.05 -14.46
CA PHE A 8 21.21 13.94 -15.13
C PHE A 8 20.72 14.35 -16.53
N LEU A 9 20.02 15.48 -16.62
CA LEU A 9 19.31 15.94 -17.83
C LEU A 9 20.18 16.84 -18.74
N SER A 10 21.33 17.28 -18.23
CA SER A 10 22.32 18.10 -18.93
C SER A 10 23.77 17.58 -18.76
N PRO A 11 24.04 16.27 -18.95
CA PRO A 11 25.34 15.67 -18.66
C PRO A 11 26.44 16.20 -19.60
N GLY A 12 27.68 16.30 -19.10
CA GLY A 12 28.88 16.58 -19.89
C GLY A 12 29.58 15.33 -20.42
N SER A 13 29.28 14.15 -19.87
CA SER A 13 29.73 12.86 -20.39
C SER A 13 28.66 11.76 -20.29
N ILE A 14 28.56 10.92 -21.32
CA ILE A 14 27.55 9.87 -21.45
C ILE A 14 28.23 8.54 -21.81
N ALA A 15 27.99 7.50 -21.02
CA ALA A 15 28.38 6.14 -21.34
C ALA A 15 27.18 5.32 -21.83
N VAL A 16 27.33 4.54 -22.90
CA VAL A 16 26.26 3.70 -23.45
C VAL A 16 26.60 2.22 -23.25
N VAL A 17 25.96 1.59 -22.26
CA VAL A 17 26.10 0.17 -21.95
C VAL A 17 25.23 -0.66 -22.89
N GLY A 18 25.87 -1.57 -23.63
CA GLY A 18 25.23 -2.30 -24.72
C GLY A 18 25.37 -1.61 -26.07
N ALA A 19 26.30 -0.65 -26.20
CA ALA A 19 26.62 0.00 -27.46
C ALA A 19 26.89 -1.04 -28.57
N SER A 20 26.48 -0.75 -29.81
CA SER A 20 26.61 -1.69 -30.92
C SER A 20 27.10 -1.01 -32.19
N ALA A 21 27.98 -1.69 -32.93
CA ALA A 21 28.41 -1.29 -34.27
C ALA A 21 27.29 -1.44 -35.33
N HIS A 22 26.15 -2.02 -34.98
CA HIS A 22 24.95 -2.02 -35.83
C HIS A 22 24.05 -0.84 -35.44
N PRO A 23 23.95 0.21 -36.27
CA PRO A 23 23.26 1.45 -35.88
C PRO A 23 21.76 1.30 -35.60
N GLY A 24 21.12 0.24 -36.11
CA GLY A 24 19.71 -0.05 -35.87
C GLY A 24 19.40 -0.80 -34.57
N LYS A 25 20.40 -1.30 -33.84
CA LYS A 25 20.19 -1.93 -32.53
C LYS A 25 19.99 -0.87 -31.46
N ILE A 26 19.17 -1.15 -30.45
CA ILE A 26 18.81 -0.22 -29.36
C ILE A 26 20.04 0.51 -28.77
N GLY A 27 21.13 -0.20 -28.48
CA GLY A 27 22.34 0.43 -27.93
C GLY A 27 23.22 1.19 -28.93
N GLY A 28 23.05 0.99 -30.24
CA GLY A 28 23.72 1.80 -31.27
C GLY A 28 23.03 3.14 -31.52
N VAL A 29 21.70 3.20 -31.31
CA VAL A 29 20.89 4.39 -31.64
C VAL A 29 21.31 5.64 -30.85
N PRO A 30 21.48 5.62 -29.51
CA PRO A 30 21.91 6.80 -28.76
C PRO A 30 23.29 7.30 -29.18
N VAL A 31 24.24 6.39 -29.42
CA VAL A 31 25.61 6.74 -29.86
C VAL A 31 25.55 7.52 -31.17
N ARG A 32 24.77 7.01 -32.15
CA ARG A 32 24.56 7.68 -33.43
C ARG A 32 23.89 9.03 -33.26
N TYR A 33 22.78 9.12 -32.51
CA TYR A 33 22.07 10.40 -32.34
C TYR A 33 22.92 11.47 -31.66
N LEU A 34 23.70 11.12 -30.64
CA LEU A 34 24.60 12.07 -29.99
C LEU A 34 25.66 12.60 -30.96
N ALA A 35 26.17 11.75 -31.85
CA ALA A 35 27.11 12.15 -32.90
C ALA A 35 26.43 13.01 -33.99
N ASP A 36 25.34 12.53 -34.58
CA ASP A 36 24.64 13.15 -35.71
C ASP A 36 24.05 14.53 -35.38
N TYR A 37 23.61 14.72 -34.13
CA TYR A 37 22.97 15.96 -33.67
C TYR A 37 23.90 16.88 -32.86
N GLY A 38 25.21 16.61 -32.86
CA GLY A 38 26.23 17.54 -32.39
C GLY A 38 26.27 17.70 -30.87
N TYR A 39 26.14 16.61 -30.11
CA TYR A 39 26.41 16.64 -28.67
C TYR A 39 27.83 17.11 -28.39
N ALA A 40 27.99 18.15 -27.57
CA ALA A 40 29.29 18.76 -27.29
C ALA A 40 30.10 18.02 -26.20
N GLY A 41 29.46 17.13 -25.45
CA GLY A 41 30.11 16.35 -24.38
C GLY A 41 30.81 15.10 -24.89
N LYS A 42 31.34 14.30 -23.94
CA LYS A 42 32.04 13.04 -24.26
C LYS A 42 31.08 11.86 -24.35
N VAL A 43 31.27 11.00 -25.34
CA VAL A 43 30.51 9.75 -25.49
C VAL A 43 31.46 8.56 -25.29
N TYR A 44 31.09 7.62 -24.43
CA TYR A 44 31.84 6.39 -24.17
C TYR A 44 30.99 5.18 -24.57
N ALA A 45 31.40 4.46 -25.61
CA ALA A 45 30.74 3.23 -26.02
C ALA A 45 31.21 2.06 -25.14
N ILE A 46 30.30 1.35 -24.47
CA ILE A 46 30.66 0.21 -23.60
C ILE A 46 30.21 -1.09 -24.28
N ASN A 47 31.20 -1.89 -24.70
CA ASN A 47 31.02 -3.18 -25.34
C ASN A 47 32.23 -4.09 -25.09
N ALA A 48 32.01 -5.25 -24.45
CA ALA A 48 33.09 -6.18 -24.11
C ALA A 48 33.77 -6.89 -25.31
N ARG A 49 33.17 -6.85 -26.51
CA ARG A 49 33.63 -7.61 -27.68
C ARG A 49 34.23 -6.74 -28.77
N ALA A 50 33.67 -5.56 -29.00
CA ALA A 50 34.10 -4.66 -30.05
C ALA A 50 35.13 -3.65 -29.52
N PRO A 51 36.31 -3.49 -30.14
CA PRO A 51 37.29 -2.48 -29.74
C PRO A 51 36.92 -1.06 -30.21
N GLN A 52 35.99 -0.95 -31.17
CA GLN A 52 35.55 0.32 -31.75
C GLN A 52 34.07 0.24 -32.15
N ILE A 53 33.32 1.33 -31.97
CA ILE A 53 31.91 1.50 -32.37
C ILE A 53 31.76 2.88 -33.03
N ASP A 54 31.24 2.94 -34.26
CA ASP A 54 31.10 4.18 -35.05
C ASP A 54 32.35 5.09 -35.02
N GLY A 55 33.53 4.48 -35.18
CA GLY A 55 34.81 5.20 -35.19
C GLY A 55 35.33 5.60 -33.80
N GLN A 56 34.56 5.40 -32.73
CA GLN A 56 34.93 5.74 -31.36
C GLN A 56 35.48 4.51 -30.61
N THR A 57 36.46 4.73 -29.72
CA THR A 57 36.98 3.67 -28.83
C THR A 57 35.85 3.08 -28.00
N ALA A 58 35.74 1.75 -28.02
CA ALA A 58 34.81 1.03 -27.17
C ALA A 58 35.56 0.42 -25.97
N TYR A 59 34.97 0.56 -24.79
CA TYR A 59 35.51 0.09 -23.52
C TYR A 59 34.80 -1.18 -23.08
N ALA A 60 35.51 -2.08 -22.41
CA ALA A 60 34.94 -3.36 -22.00
C ALA A 60 33.91 -3.23 -20.86
N SER A 61 34.04 -2.19 -20.03
CA SER A 61 33.20 -1.88 -18.87
C SER A 61 33.20 -0.38 -18.60
N LEU A 62 32.27 0.10 -17.76
CA LEU A 62 32.22 1.49 -17.28
C LEU A 62 33.49 1.85 -16.50
N GLN A 63 33.98 0.94 -15.66
CA GLN A 63 35.21 1.16 -14.89
C GLN A 63 36.44 1.34 -15.80
N ALA A 64 36.49 0.64 -16.93
CA ALA A 64 37.60 0.70 -17.88
C ALA A 64 37.74 2.07 -18.58
N VAL A 65 36.73 2.93 -18.51
CA VAL A 65 36.79 4.30 -19.06
C VAL A 65 37.81 5.15 -18.31
N GLY A 66 37.94 4.98 -16.99
CA GLY A 66 38.90 5.70 -16.15
C GLY A 66 38.71 7.23 -16.10
N GLN A 67 37.57 7.75 -16.57
CA GLN A 67 37.21 9.17 -16.56
C GLN A 67 35.81 9.35 -15.94
N PRO A 68 35.46 10.55 -15.43
CA PRO A 68 34.12 10.81 -14.90
C PRO A 68 33.01 10.58 -15.93
N ILE A 69 31.97 9.87 -15.51
CA ILE A 69 30.76 9.57 -16.30
C ILE A 69 29.57 10.20 -15.59
N ASP A 70 28.99 11.24 -16.18
CA ASP A 70 27.84 11.94 -15.59
C ASP A 70 26.56 11.12 -15.74
N LEU A 71 26.39 10.42 -16.88
CA LEU A 71 25.22 9.62 -17.20
C LEU A 71 25.60 8.27 -17.85
N ALA A 72 25.02 7.17 -17.36
CA ALA A 72 25.07 5.88 -18.06
C ALA A 72 23.70 5.51 -18.65
N ILE A 73 23.69 5.05 -19.90
CA ILE A 73 22.50 4.55 -20.59
C ILE A 73 22.59 3.03 -20.63
N PHE A 74 21.62 2.34 -20.03
CA PHE A 74 21.51 0.89 -20.05
C PHE A 74 20.62 0.45 -21.21
N ALA A 75 21.25 0.02 -22.30
CA ALA A 75 20.63 -0.50 -23.51
C ALA A 75 20.88 -2.02 -23.65
N ILE A 76 20.62 -2.76 -22.57
CA ILE A 76 20.91 -4.20 -22.43
C ILE A 76 19.66 -4.98 -21.97
N PRO A 77 19.62 -6.32 -22.14
CA PRO A 77 18.51 -7.13 -21.61
C PRO A 77 18.43 -7.09 -20.08
N ALA A 78 17.23 -7.25 -19.51
CA ALA A 78 17.00 -7.22 -18.06
C ALA A 78 17.91 -8.17 -17.26
N ALA A 79 18.23 -9.34 -17.79
CA ALA A 79 19.12 -10.30 -17.11
C ALA A 79 20.55 -9.77 -16.87
N ALA A 80 20.98 -8.74 -17.61
CA ALA A 80 22.33 -8.19 -17.52
C ALA A 80 22.42 -6.88 -16.72
N VAL A 81 21.29 -6.31 -16.28
CA VAL A 81 21.27 -4.96 -15.68
C VAL A 81 21.87 -4.91 -14.28
N ASP A 82 21.81 -6.00 -13.52
CA ASP A 82 22.35 -6.03 -12.16
C ASP A 82 23.89 -5.98 -12.18
N ALA A 83 24.51 -6.74 -13.09
CA ALA A 83 25.95 -6.69 -13.31
C ALA A 83 26.41 -5.31 -13.85
N ALA A 84 25.62 -4.71 -14.75
CA ALA A 84 25.90 -3.35 -15.23
C ALA A 84 25.77 -2.29 -14.13
N LEU A 85 24.85 -2.48 -13.18
CA LEU A 85 24.73 -1.62 -12.01
C LEU A 85 25.95 -1.76 -11.09
N ASP A 86 26.44 -2.97 -10.84
CA ASP A 86 27.66 -3.19 -10.05
C ASP A 86 28.88 -2.48 -10.68
N ASP A 87 29.02 -2.56 -12.01
CA ASP A 87 30.07 -1.86 -12.77
C ASP A 87 29.89 -0.33 -12.72
N ALA A 88 28.65 0.17 -12.81
CA ALA A 88 28.35 1.60 -12.66
C ALA A 88 28.70 2.13 -11.26
N ILE A 89 28.40 1.35 -10.21
CA ILE A 89 28.77 1.66 -8.83
C ILE A 89 30.29 1.73 -8.70
N ALA A 90 31.02 0.75 -9.24
CA ALA A 90 32.48 0.70 -9.21
C ALA A 90 33.12 1.87 -9.99
N ALA A 91 32.48 2.32 -11.07
CA ALA A 91 32.89 3.48 -11.86
C ALA A 91 32.48 4.83 -11.24
N GLY A 92 31.73 4.83 -10.14
CA GLY A 92 31.29 6.05 -9.45
C GLY A 92 30.16 6.81 -10.15
N VAL A 93 29.46 6.18 -11.11
CA VAL A 93 28.32 6.77 -11.82
C VAL A 93 27.20 7.09 -10.84
N LYS A 94 26.52 8.23 -11.03
CA LYS A 94 25.39 8.66 -10.18
C LYS A 94 24.05 8.72 -10.89
N ASN A 95 24.03 8.66 -12.22
CA ASN A 95 22.80 8.79 -13.01
C ASN A 95 22.71 7.67 -14.05
N VAL A 96 21.56 7.02 -14.11
CA VAL A 96 21.28 5.93 -15.06
C VAL A 96 19.96 6.16 -15.79
N VAL A 97 19.98 6.08 -17.12
CA VAL A 97 18.75 5.89 -17.93
C VAL A 97 18.64 4.42 -18.28
N MET A 98 17.49 3.83 -17.98
CA MET A 98 17.26 2.40 -18.16
C MET A 98 16.17 2.13 -19.19
N PHE A 99 16.59 1.71 -20.39
CA PHE A 99 15.67 1.38 -21.49
C PHE A 99 15.00 0.02 -21.30
N SER A 100 15.67 -0.90 -20.59
CA SER A 100 15.26 -2.31 -20.47
C SER A 100 13.84 -2.44 -19.91
N GLY A 101 12.99 -3.18 -20.61
CA GLY A 101 11.76 -3.77 -20.06
C GLY A 101 12.02 -5.17 -19.46
N GLY A 102 10.98 -5.82 -18.95
CA GLY A 102 11.01 -7.07 -18.19
C GLY A 102 10.84 -6.90 -16.67
N PHE A 103 10.24 -5.79 -16.22
CA PHE A 103 10.16 -5.40 -14.80
C PHE A 103 8.71 -5.36 -14.31
N ALA A 104 8.32 -4.35 -13.52
CA ALA A 104 7.02 -4.32 -12.85
C ALA A 104 5.82 -4.43 -13.81
N GLU A 105 5.98 -4.08 -15.07
CA GLU A 105 4.98 -4.23 -16.13
C GLU A 105 4.70 -5.69 -16.53
N THR A 106 5.58 -6.63 -16.18
CA THR A 106 5.40 -8.07 -16.50
C THR A 106 4.81 -8.88 -15.33
N GLY A 107 4.40 -8.22 -14.25
CA GLY A 107 3.79 -8.85 -13.07
C GLY A 107 4.71 -8.95 -11.84
N SER A 108 4.35 -9.81 -10.89
CA SER A 108 4.95 -9.85 -9.55
C SER A 108 6.46 -10.14 -9.52
N GLN A 109 6.94 -11.06 -10.36
CA GLN A 109 8.37 -11.39 -10.45
C GLN A 109 9.19 -10.20 -10.94
N GLY A 110 8.72 -9.53 -11.99
CA GLY A 110 9.39 -8.33 -12.52
C GLY A 110 9.32 -7.16 -11.56
N ALA A 111 8.23 -7.02 -10.78
CA ALA A 111 8.15 -6.05 -9.70
C ALA A 111 9.17 -6.33 -8.57
N CYS A 112 9.40 -7.60 -8.23
CA CYS A 112 10.44 -8.00 -7.28
C CYS A 112 11.85 -7.65 -7.79
N ALA A 113 12.15 -8.00 -9.04
CA ALA A 113 13.42 -7.65 -9.68
C ALA A 113 13.66 -6.13 -9.72
N GLN A 114 12.62 -5.34 -10.02
CA GLN A 114 12.69 -3.89 -10.02
C GLN A 114 13.00 -3.34 -8.61
N ARG A 115 12.34 -3.87 -7.57
CA ARG A 115 12.60 -3.46 -6.17
C ARG A 115 14.03 -3.76 -5.75
N ALA A 116 14.53 -4.96 -6.04
CA ALA A 116 15.91 -5.36 -5.72
C ALA A 116 16.95 -4.45 -6.41
N PHE A 117 16.77 -4.20 -7.71
CA PHE A 117 17.62 -3.28 -8.48
C PHE A 117 17.61 -1.87 -7.87
N MET A 118 16.43 -1.34 -7.58
CA MET A 118 16.30 0.02 -7.03
C MET A 118 16.88 0.15 -5.62
N GLN A 119 16.75 -0.89 -4.78
CA GLN A 119 17.34 -0.88 -3.45
C GLN A 119 18.87 -0.80 -3.52
N LYS A 120 19.49 -1.56 -4.44
CA LYS A 120 20.93 -1.50 -4.70
C LYS A 120 21.35 -0.12 -5.23
N ALA A 121 20.63 0.42 -6.23
CA ALA A 121 20.92 1.74 -6.80
C ALA A 121 20.82 2.87 -5.74
N ARG A 122 19.76 2.88 -4.93
CA ARG A 122 19.56 3.88 -3.85
C ARG A 122 20.68 3.84 -2.81
N ARG A 123 21.12 2.64 -2.39
CA ARG A 123 22.25 2.49 -1.44
C ARG A 123 23.55 3.09 -1.99
N ALA A 124 23.75 3.06 -3.29
CA ALA A 124 24.91 3.66 -3.95
C ALA A 124 24.75 5.16 -4.29
N GLY A 125 23.58 5.74 -4.00
CA GLY A 125 23.23 7.11 -4.36
C GLY A 125 23.04 7.32 -5.86
N ILE A 126 22.62 6.28 -6.59
CA ILE A 126 22.36 6.34 -8.03
C ILE A 126 20.89 6.68 -8.27
N ARG A 127 20.65 7.68 -9.12
CA ARG A 127 19.32 8.05 -9.62
C ARG A 127 19.01 7.33 -10.93
N VAL A 128 17.76 6.93 -11.14
CA VAL A 128 17.32 6.12 -12.28
C VAL A 128 16.09 6.71 -12.96
N LEU A 129 16.17 6.95 -14.28
CA LEU A 129 15.01 7.17 -15.16
C LEU A 129 14.61 5.84 -15.81
N GLY A 130 13.34 5.45 -15.69
CA GLY A 130 12.82 4.15 -16.12
C GLY A 130 12.53 3.22 -14.94
N PRO A 131 12.68 1.89 -15.09
CA PRO A 131 12.97 1.15 -16.32
C PRO A 131 11.83 1.25 -17.34
N ASN A 132 11.94 0.52 -18.46
CA ASN A 132 10.91 0.46 -19.50
C ASN A 132 10.50 1.85 -20.01
N CYS A 133 11.50 2.67 -20.36
CA CYS A 133 11.30 4.01 -20.91
C CYS A 133 12.00 4.15 -22.27
N LEU A 134 11.66 5.21 -23.03
CA LEU A 134 12.41 5.60 -24.23
C LEU A 134 13.57 6.56 -23.92
N GLY A 135 13.78 6.89 -22.64
CA GLY A 135 14.75 7.87 -22.19
C GLY A 135 14.29 9.32 -22.37
N PHE A 136 15.23 10.21 -22.66
CA PHE A 136 14.97 11.64 -22.80
C PHE A 136 15.81 12.30 -23.89
N VAL A 137 15.40 13.50 -24.30
CA VAL A 137 16.13 14.40 -25.19
C VAL A 137 16.11 15.82 -24.62
N ASN A 138 17.29 16.38 -24.35
CA ASN A 138 17.46 17.81 -24.08
C ASN A 138 17.79 18.50 -25.40
N ILE A 139 16.79 19.16 -25.99
CA ILE A 139 16.90 19.73 -27.34
C ILE A 139 17.85 20.93 -27.35
N ALA A 140 17.83 21.75 -26.30
CA ALA A 140 18.68 22.94 -26.19
C ALA A 140 20.18 22.59 -26.09
N ARG A 141 20.52 21.42 -25.56
CA ARG A 141 21.92 20.97 -25.33
C ARG A 141 22.36 19.82 -26.24
N SER A 142 21.55 19.44 -27.22
CA SER A 142 21.79 18.28 -28.10
C SER A 142 22.08 16.97 -27.33
N VAL A 143 21.42 16.74 -26.19
CA VAL A 143 21.56 15.48 -25.44
C VAL A 143 20.47 14.52 -25.90
N TYR A 144 20.85 13.44 -26.61
CA TYR A 144 19.93 12.43 -27.14
C TYR A 144 20.10 11.09 -26.41
N ALA A 145 19.65 11.03 -25.16
CA ALA A 145 19.64 9.81 -24.35
C ALA A 145 18.39 8.95 -24.66
N THR A 146 18.19 8.60 -25.93
CA THR A 146 17.00 7.87 -26.41
C THR A 146 17.34 6.89 -27.53
N PHE A 147 16.54 5.82 -27.64
CA PHE A 147 16.56 4.90 -28.79
C PHE A 147 15.33 5.05 -29.69
N SER A 148 14.47 6.05 -29.46
CA SER A 148 13.22 6.18 -30.19
C SER A 148 13.46 6.45 -31.69
N PRO A 149 12.81 5.71 -32.60
CA PRO A 149 12.96 5.91 -34.03
C PRO A 149 12.34 7.24 -34.50
N VAL A 150 11.48 7.87 -33.70
CA VAL A 150 10.82 9.14 -34.08
C VAL A 150 11.84 10.24 -34.36
N VAL A 151 12.98 10.24 -33.67
CA VAL A 151 14.06 11.21 -33.86
C VAL A 151 14.72 11.04 -35.23
N SER A 152 14.74 9.83 -35.80
CA SER A 152 15.26 9.59 -37.16
C SER A 152 14.38 10.24 -38.24
N THR A 153 13.14 10.62 -37.92
CA THR A 153 12.28 11.39 -38.84
C THR A 153 12.62 12.89 -38.84
N GLY A 154 13.62 13.30 -38.05
CA GLY A 154 14.18 14.65 -37.91
C GLY A 154 14.08 15.17 -36.47
N PRO A 155 15.00 16.04 -36.04
CA PRO A 155 14.98 16.60 -34.70
C PRO A 155 13.83 17.61 -34.53
N ALA A 156 13.34 17.77 -33.31
CA ALA A 156 12.46 18.87 -32.94
C ALA A 156 13.25 20.19 -32.92
N ARG A 157 12.58 21.28 -33.29
CA ARG A 157 13.16 22.62 -33.13
C ARG A 157 13.31 22.91 -31.64
N SER A 158 14.41 23.54 -31.26
CA SER A 158 14.54 24.10 -29.90
C SER A 158 13.46 25.15 -29.69
N GLY A 159 12.79 25.10 -28.54
CA GLY A 159 11.73 26.02 -28.17
C GLY A 159 11.39 25.92 -26.70
N PRO A 160 10.34 26.64 -26.25
CA PRO A 160 10.09 26.83 -24.83
C PRO A 160 9.20 25.75 -24.18
N ALA A 161 8.71 24.76 -24.93
CA ALA A 161 7.82 23.75 -24.39
C ALA A 161 8.59 22.50 -23.90
N GLY A 162 8.49 22.19 -22.61
CA GLY A 162 8.99 20.93 -22.05
C GLY A 162 7.91 19.86 -22.06
N LEU A 163 8.24 18.64 -22.46
CA LEU A 163 7.31 17.52 -22.55
C LEU A 163 7.78 16.36 -21.68
N VAL A 164 6.94 15.90 -20.75
CA VAL A 164 7.15 14.69 -19.95
C VAL A 164 5.97 13.74 -20.11
N SER A 165 6.23 12.44 -20.28
CA SER A 165 5.21 11.42 -20.48
C SER A 165 5.54 10.11 -19.77
N GLN A 166 4.61 9.57 -18.99
CA GLN A 166 4.74 8.19 -18.48
C GLN A 166 4.76 7.17 -19.62
N SER A 167 3.86 7.33 -20.60
CA SER A 167 3.82 6.47 -21.78
C SER A 167 4.94 6.81 -22.77
N GLY A 168 5.79 5.83 -23.09
CA GLY A 168 6.82 5.97 -24.12
C GLY A 168 6.21 6.15 -25.52
N ALA A 169 5.20 5.35 -25.87
CA ALA A 169 4.56 5.39 -27.18
C ALA A 169 3.82 6.72 -27.41
N PHE A 170 3.04 7.18 -26.43
CA PHE A 170 2.41 8.50 -26.51
C PHE A 170 3.47 9.61 -26.54
N GLY A 171 4.53 9.51 -25.73
CA GLY A 171 5.62 10.48 -25.74
C GLY A 171 6.28 10.63 -27.12
N ALA A 172 6.56 9.51 -27.80
CA ALA A 172 7.10 9.53 -29.16
C ALA A 172 6.12 10.12 -30.17
N TYR A 173 4.83 9.76 -30.07
CA TYR A 173 3.78 10.37 -30.88
C TYR A 173 3.69 11.89 -30.65
N ALA A 174 3.72 12.34 -29.39
CA ALA A 174 3.65 13.74 -29.02
C ALA A 174 4.87 14.51 -29.52
N TYR A 175 6.07 13.91 -29.52
CA TYR A 175 7.26 14.49 -30.15
C TYR A 175 7.06 14.71 -31.66
N ALA A 176 6.54 13.71 -32.39
CA ALA A 176 6.23 13.84 -33.81
C ALA A 176 5.16 14.92 -34.07
N MET A 177 4.15 15.00 -33.22
CA MET A 177 3.09 15.98 -33.32
C MET A 177 3.58 17.40 -33.05
N ALA A 178 4.43 17.60 -32.04
CA ALA A 178 5.07 18.89 -31.78
C ALA A 178 5.81 19.38 -33.02
N ARG A 179 6.60 18.50 -33.66
CA ARG A 179 7.28 18.80 -34.92
C ARG A 179 6.33 19.16 -36.05
N LYS A 180 5.31 18.33 -36.28
CA LYS A 180 4.31 18.53 -37.33
C LYS A 180 3.55 19.86 -37.16
N ARG A 181 3.32 20.29 -35.92
CA ARG A 181 2.63 21.54 -35.57
C ARG A 181 3.56 22.74 -35.36
N GLY A 182 4.87 22.58 -35.58
CA GLY A 182 5.85 23.65 -35.38
C GLY A 182 6.04 24.09 -33.92
N LEU A 183 5.62 23.28 -32.94
CA LEU A 183 5.87 23.53 -31.53
C LEU A 183 7.32 23.14 -31.18
N GLY A 184 8.16 24.14 -30.89
CA GLY A 184 9.53 23.90 -30.46
C GLY A 184 9.60 23.37 -29.04
N LEU A 185 10.44 22.36 -28.80
CA LEU A 185 10.60 21.70 -27.52
C LEU A 185 11.92 22.11 -26.84
N SER A 186 11.88 22.32 -25.52
CA SER A 186 13.09 22.46 -24.68
C SER A 186 13.63 21.08 -24.31
N MET A 187 12.70 20.20 -23.92
CA MET A 187 12.99 18.86 -23.45
C MET A 187 11.86 17.88 -23.78
N TRP A 188 12.22 16.62 -23.97
CA TRP A 188 11.29 15.51 -24.10
C TRP A 188 11.75 14.36 -23.20
N ILE A 189 10.92 13.95 -22.24
CA ILE A 189 11.26 12.91 -21.25
C ILE A 189 10.16 11.84 -21.27
N THR A 190 10.57 10.58 -21.22
CA THR A 190 9.67 9.46 -20.95
C THR A 190 10.09 8.75 -19.66
N THR A 191 9.17 8.60 -18.71
CA THR A 191 9.51 8.13 -17.35
C THR A 191 9.30 6.62 -17.17
N GLY A 192 8.45 6.00 -18.00
CA GLY A 192 8.23 4.55 -17.98
C GLY A 192 7.62 4.08 -16.66
N ASN A 193 8.24 3.09 -16.02
CA ASN A 193 7.72 2.49 -14.79
C ASN A 193 7.80 3.38 -13.54
N GLU A 194 8.58 4.48 -13.59
CA GLU A 194 8.78 5.43 -12.49
C GLU A 194 9.27 4.76 -11.20
N SER A 195 10.37 4.01 -11.28
CA SER A 195 10.93 3.34 -10.10
C SER A 195 11.75 4.26 -9.18
N ASP A 196 12.11 5.44 -9.67
CA ASP A 196 12.78 6.52 -8.93
C ASP A 196 12.42 7.92 -9.45
N ILE A 197 12.91 8.31 -10.63
CA ILE A 197 12.54 9.59 -11.25
C ILE A 197 11.15 9.45 -11.87
N ASP A 198 10.23 10.33 -11.47
CA ASP A 198 8.84 10.35 -11.92
C ASP A 198 8.48 11.65 -12.66
N VAL A 199 7.24 11.75 -13.14
CA VAL A 199 6.73 12.97 -13.79
C VAL A 199 6.81 14.20 -12.87
N ALA A 200 6.61 14.05 -11.56
CA ALA A 200 6.67 15.17 -10.63
C ALA A 200 8.08 15.76 -10.56
N ASP A 201 9.12 14.92 -10.50
CA ASP A 201 10.51 15.36 -10.59
C ASP A 201 10.81 16.11 -11.88
N CYS A 202 10.30 15.61 -13.00
CA CYS A 202 10.49 16.23 -14.31
C CYS A 202 9.81 17.62 -14.39
N ILE A 203 8.58 17.74 -13.86
CA ILE A 203 7.88 19.03 -13.76
C ILE A 203 8.67 19.99 -12.86
N ALA A 204 9.14 19.53 -11.70
CA ALA A 204 9.89 20.35 -10.76
C ALA A 204 11.23 20.85 -11.35
N TRP A 205 11.91 20.03 -12.14
CA TRP A 205 13.12 20.45 -12.86
C TRP A 205 12.81 21.46 -13.97
N MET A 206 11.80 21.18 -14.81
CA MET A 206 11.36 22.10 -15.87
C MET A 206 10.85 23.43 -15.32
N ALA A 207 10.29 23.43 -14.11
CA ALA A 207 9.91 24.64 -13.39
C ALA A 207 11.11 25.56 -13.11
N GLN A 208 12.32 25.01 -13.00
CA GLN A 208 13.56 25.76 -12.73
C GLN A 208 14.39 26.03 -13.99
N ASP A 209 14.27 25.19 -15.02
CA ASP A 209 15.02 25.35 -16.28
C ASP A 209 14.65 26.66 -17.02
N PRO A 210 15.60 27.57 -17.29
CA PRO A 210 15.31 28.83 -17.97
C PRO A 210 14.80 28.65 -19.40
N SER A 211 15.13 27.52 -20.05
CA SER A 211 14.73 27.22 -21.44
C SER A 211 13.24 26.86 -21.55
N THR A 212 12.67 26.28 -20.50
CA THR A 212 11.27 25.86 -20.45
C THR A 212 10.38 27.00 -19.93
N LYS A 213 9.34 27.36 -20.70
CA LYS A 213 8.30 28.32 -20.32
C LYS A 213 6.91 27.69 -20.20
N VAL A 214 6.68 26.53 -20.81
CA VAL A 214 5.42 25.77 -20.76
C VAL A 214 5.74 24.31 -20.53
N ILE A 215 4.99 23.66 -19.65
CA ILE A 215 5.20 22.26 -19.31
C ILE A 215 3.99 21.45 -19.79
N MET A 216 4.26 20.43 -20.59
CA MET A 216 3.31 19.47 -21.11
C MET A 216 3.51 18.14 -20.39
N ALA A 217 2.50 17.65 -19.68
CA ALA A 217 2.59 16.43 -18.89
C ALA A 217 1.55 15.39 -19.33
N TYR A 218 1.96 14.15 -19.53
CA TYR A 218 1.05 13.02 -19.73
C TYR A 218 1.14 12.07 -18.53
N LEU A 219 0.00 11.88 -17.87
CA LEU A 219 -0.17 11.18 -16.59
C LEU A 219 -1.17 10.04 -16.75
N GLU A 220 -0.77 8.84 -16.37
CA GLU A 220 -1.60 7.67 -16.15
C GLU A 220 -2.00 7.57 -14.67
N GLY A 221 -1.06 7.89 -13.77
CA GLY A 221 -1.25 8.00 -12.33
C GLY A 221 -0.04 8.66 -11.67
N CYS A 222 0.05 8.60 -10.35
CA CYS A 222 1.25 8.97 -9.59
C CYS A 222 1.40 8.04 -8.39
N ARG A 223 2.62 7.90 -7.86
CA ARG A 223 2.90 7.11 -6.66
C ARG A 223 2.94 7.97 -5.39
N ASP A 224 3.22 9.26 -5.54
CA ASP A 224 3.34 10.22 -4.46
C ASP A 224 2.62 11.52 -4.85
N GLY A 225 1.40 11.68 -4.34
CA GLY A 225 0.58 12.87 -4.59
C GLY A 225 1.15 14.13 -3.93
N ALA A 226 1.87 14.02 -2.82
CA ALA A 226 2.50 15.18 -2.17
C ALA A 226 3.61 15.76 -3.06
N ARG A 227 4.41 14.90 -3.68
CA ARG A 227 5.43 15.30 -4.64
C ARG A 227 4.81 15.96 -5.87
N LEU A 228 3.78 15.37 -6.46
CA LEU A 228 3.11 15.97 -7.63
C LEU A 228 2.56 17.37 -7.31
N ARG A 229 1.91 17.55 -6.15
CA ARG A 229 1.42 18.86 -5.69
C ARG A 229 2.55 19.89 -5.58
N GLN A 230 3.65 19.51 -4.93
CA GLN A 230 4.82 20.37 -4.79
C GLN A 230 5.41 20.77 -6.15
N ALA A 231 5.49 19.84 -7.10
CA ALA A 231 6.01 20.12 -8.44
C ALA A 231 5.14 21.13 -9.21
N LEU A 232 3.82 20.97 -9.14
CA LEU A 232 2.87 21.91 -9.75
C LEU A 232 2.94 23.30 -9.10
N GLU A 233 3.10 23.36 -7.78
CA GLU A 233 3.30 24.61 -7.05
C GLU A 233 4.60 25.31 -7.45
N LEU A 234 5.70 24.57 -7.63
CA LEU A 234 6.96 25.11 -8.13
C LEU A 234 6.81 25.68 -9.54
N ALA A 235 6.16 24.95 -10.46
CA ALA A 235 5.91 25.41 -11.82
C ALA A 235 5.09 26.71 -11.83
N ARG A 236 4.05 26.76 -11.00
CA ARG A 236 3.19 27.93 -10.87
C ARG A 236 3.90 29.12 -10.24
N ALA A 237 4.69 28.92 -9.19
CA ALA A 237 5.52 29.96 -8.58
C ALA A 237 6.56 30.53 -9.57
N ALA A 238 7.04 29.71 -10.49
CA ALA A 238 7.91 30.12 -11.59
C ALA A 238 7.16 30.74 -12.79
N ASP A 239 5.83 30.93 -12.69
CA ASP A 239 4.95 31.43 -13.75
C ASP A 239 4.96 30.58 -15.04
N LYS A 240 5.22 29.27 -14.89
CA LYS A 240 5.30 28.29 -15.98
C LYS A 240 4.04 27.42 -15.99
N PRO A 241 3.09 27.67 -16.91
CA PRO A 241 1.85 26.91 -16.98
C PRO A 241 2.09 25.43 -17.28
N VAL A 242 1.35 24.57 -16.59
CA VAL A 242 1.34 23.12 -16.80
C VAL A 242 0.05 22.73 -17.50
N VAL A 243 0.17 22.16 -18.70
CA VAL A 243 -0.94 21.52 -19.42
C VAL A 243 -0.78 20.02 -19.27
N ALA A 244 -1.78 19.35 -18.71
CA ALA A 244 -1.73 17.94 -18.38
C ALA A 244 -2.78 17.13 -19.15
N VAL A 245 -2.42 15.95 -19.62
CA VAL A 245 -3.36 14.91 -20.04
C VAL A 245 -3.35 13.84 -18.96
N LYS A 246 -4.48 13.66 -18.27
CA LYS A 246 -4.70 12.55 -17.33
C LYS A 246 -5.64 11.52 -17.96
N VAL A 247 -5.13 10.33 -18.24
CA VAL A 247 -5.94 9.19 -18.75
C VAL A 247 -6.53 8.35 -17.61
N GLY A 248 -7.39 7.39 -17.92
CA GLY A 248 -8.04 6.54 -16.90
C GLY A 248 -9.33 7.11 -16.30
N ARG A 249 -10.08 7.90 -17.09
CA ARG A 249 -11.29 8.62 -16.65
C ARG A 249 -12.45 7.75 -16.18
N THR A 250 -12.56 6.55 -16.72
CA THR A 250 -13.64 5.61 -16.45
C THR A 250 -13.05 4.35 -15.86
N ALA A 251 -13.85 3.51 -15.19
CA ALA A 251 -13.37 2.22 -14.70
C ALA A 251 -12.63 1.42 -15.80
N LEU A 252 -13.19 1.38 -17.02
CA LEU A 252 -12.56 0.73 -18.17
C LEU A 252 -11.22 1.38 -18.55
N GLY A 253 -11.16 2.71 -18.62
CA GLY A 253 -9.92 3.42 -18.94
C GLY A 253 -8.86 3.27 -17.84
N ALA A 254 -9.28 3.28 -16.57
CA ALA A 254 -8.42 3.11 -15.41
C ALA A 254 -7.83 1.69 -15.38
N MET A 255 -8.64 0.67 -15.64
CA MET A 255 -8.18 -0.72 -15.81
C MET A 255 -7.18 -0.85 -16.94
N ALA A 256 -7.42 -0.21 -18.10
CA ALA A 256 -6.49 -0.23 -19.22
C ALA A 256 -5.17 0.47 -18.88
N ALA A 257 -5.20 1.62 -18.19
CA ALA A 257 -3.97 2.28 -17.76
C ALA A 257 -3.17 1.44 -16.74
N ALA A 258 -3.86 0.87 -15.75
CA ALA A 258 -3.24 0.07 -14.68
C ALA A 258 -2.66 -1.28 -15.15
N SER A 259 -3.17 -1.87 -16.24
CA SER A 259 -2.58 -3.06 -16.84
C SER A 259 -1.32 -2.77 -17.67
N HIS A 260 -1.12 -1.50 -18.05
CA HIS A 260 0.01 -1.06 -18.87
C HIS A 260 1.16 -0.44 -18.05
N THR A 261 0.89 0.19 -16.90
CA THR A 261 1.92 0.71 -15.99
C THR A 261 1.67 0.24 -14.56
N ALA A 262 2.74 -0.06 -13.82
CA ALA A 262 2.67 -0.52 -12.42
C ALA A 262 2.30 0.60 -11.42
N ALA A 263 1.53 1.60 -11.86
CA ALA A 263 1.03 2.73 -11.07
C ALA A 263 -0.48 2.54 -10.82
N LEU A 264 -0.94 2.83 -9.60
CA LEU A 264 -2.36 2.79 -9.27
C LEU A 264 -3.10 3.91 -10.02
N ALA A 265 -4.14 3.55 -10.76
CA ALA A 265 -5.10 4.51 -11.27
C ALA A 265 -6.00 4.97 -10.10
N GLY A 266 -5.75 6.19 -9.59
CA GLY A 266 -6.60 6.81 -8.56
C GLY A 266 -7.89 7.41 -9.14
N ASP A 267 -8.78 7.86 -8.26
CA ASP A 267 -10.08 8.43 -8.62
C ASP A 267 -9.93 9.68 -9.51
N ASP A 268 -10.54 9.65 -10.69
CA ASP A 268 -10.40 10.70 -11.71
C ASP A 268 -10.86 12.08 -11.20
N ALA A 269 -11.92 12.11 -10.39
CA ALA A 269 -12.47 13.34 -9.85
C ALA A 269 -11.49 13.99 -8.84
N VAL A 270 -10.70 13.17 -8.14
CA VAL A 270 -9.66 13.65 -7.21
C VAL A 270 -8.45 14.19 -7.99
N TYR A 271 -8.05 13.56 -9.09
CA TYR A 271 -7.02 14.12 -9.97
C TYR A 271 -7.45 15.44 -10.62
N GLU A 272 -8.70 15.57 -11.05
CA GLU A 272 -9.26 16.83 -11.55
C GLU A 272 -9.13 17.94 -10.49
N ALA A 273 -9.56 17.64 -9.26
CA ALA A 273 -9.45 18.56 -8.14
C ALA A 273 -7.99 18.94 -7.85
N LEU A 274 -7.07 17.98 -7.87
CA LEU A 274 -5.63 18.21 -7.68
C LEU A 274 -5.06 19.16 -8.74
N LEU A 275 -5.25 18.82 -10.02
CA LEU A 275 -4.67 19.61 -11.12
C LEU A 275 -5.19 21.04 -11.09
N ARG A 276 -6.52 21.21 -10.93
CA ARG A 276 -7.15 22.53 -10.86
C ARG A 276 -6.65 23.33 -9.65
N GLN A 277 -6.64 22.74 -8.46
CA GLN A 277 -6.24 23.40 -7.21
C GLN A 277 -4.77 23.87 -7.24
N HIS A 278 -3.89 23.12 -7.92
CA HIS A 278 -2.48 23.44 -8.04
C HIS A 278 -2.11 24.15 -9.36
N GLY A 279 -3.10 24.63 -10.12
CA GLY A 279 -2.92 25.50 -11.29
C GLY A 279 -2.42 24.81 -12.55
N ALA A 280 -2.71 23.52 -12.73
CA ALA A 280 -2.49 22.77 -13.95
C ALA A 280 -3.80 22.63 -14.75
N TRP A 281 -3.78 22.95 -16.04
CA TRP A 281 -4.93 22.76 -16.92
C TRP A 281 -4.98 21.32 -17.40
N ARG A 282 -6.11 20.65 -17.24
CA ARG A 282 -6.31 19.31 -17.79
C ARG A 282 -6.89 19.38 -19.21
N ALA A 283 -6.08 19.04 -20.20
CA ALA A 283 -6.54 18.86 -21.57
C ALA A 283 -7.32 17.55 -21.72
N ARG A 284 -8.47 17.61 -22.41
CA ARG A 284 -9.38 16.48 -22.66
C ARG A 284 -9.17 15.83 -24.01
N SER A 285 -8.40 16.45 -24.90
CA SER A 285 -8.02 15.89 -26.20
C SER A 285 -6.57 16.21 -26.54
N ILE A 286 -6.02 15.46 -27.50
CA ILE A 286 -4.68 15.71 -28.05
C ILE A 286 -4.64 17.09 -28.72
N ASP A 287 -5.70 17.48 -29.43
CA ASP A 287 -5.77 18.80 -30.05
C ASP A 287 -5.68 19.90 -29.01
N GLU A 288 -6.49 19.82 -27.96
CA GLU A 288 -6.47 20.78 -26.87
C GLU A 288 -5.10 20.86 -26.18
N PHE A 289 -4.47 19.71 -25.93
CA PHE A 289 -3.14 19.62 -25.32
C PHE A 289 -2.09 20.42 -26.11
N PHE A 290 -2.09 20.29 -27.44
CA PHE A 290 -1.16 21.02 -28.31
C PHE A 290 -1.56 22.47 -28.56
N ASP A 291 -2.86 22.76 -28.68
CA ASP A 291 -3.35 24.10 -29.00
C ASP A 291 -3.06 25.08 -27.86
N ILE A 292 -3.27 24.65 -26.63
CA ILE A 292 -2.96 25.43 -25.43
C ILE A 292 -1.44 25.59 -25.31
N ALA A 293 -0.67 24.50 -25.44
CA ALA A 293 0.78 24.55 -25.35
C ALA A 293 1.39 25.48 -26.41
N HIS A 294 0.88 25.47 -27.63
CA HIS A 294 1.32 26.36 -28.71
C HIS A 294 1.04 27.84 -28.42
N CYS A 295 -0.17 28.15 -27.95
CA CYS A 295 -0.53 29.51 -27.54
C CYS A 295 0.39 30.02 -26.41
N LEU A 296 0.60 29.20 -25.38
CA LEU A 296 1.44 29.56 -24.24
C LEU A 296 2.92 29.67 -24.62
N ALA A 297 3.42 28.80 -25.51
CA ALA A 297 4.79 28.81 -26.01
C ALA A 297 5.09 30.07 -26.83
N ALA A 298 4.09 30.62 -27.52
CA ALA A 298 4.18 31.92 -28.19
C ALA A 298 4.27 33.12 -27.22
N GLY A 299 4.18 32.89 -25.90
CA GLY A 299 4.29 33.91 -24.86
C GLY A 299 3.10 34.88 -24.82
N ARG A 300 1.95 34.48 -25.37
CA ARG A 300 0.78 35.35 -25.49
C ARG A 300 -0.12 35.23 -24.28
N ARG A 301 -0.29 36.33 -23.55
CA ARG A 301 -1.31 36.46 -22.49
C ARG A 301 -2.04 37.78 -22.71
N PRO A 302 -3.38 37.77 -22.85
CA PRO A 302 -4.14 39.00 -23.03
C PRO A 302 -4.09 39.84 -21.75
N SER A 303 -4.16 41.17 -21.88
CA SER A 303 -4.11 42.10 -20.75
C SER A 303 -5.31 42.02 -19.80
N ASN A 304 -6.41 41.40 -20.23
CA ASN A 304 -7.58 41.07 -19.41
C ASN A 304 -8.29 39.81 -19.94
N THR A 305 -9.31 39.35 -19.21
CA THR A 305 -10.07 38.12 -19.51
C THR A 305 -11.29 38.32 -20.41
N ARG A 306 -11.60 39.56 -20.85
CA ARG A 306 -12.75 39.85 -21.71
C ARG A 306 -12.49 39.39 -23.14
N VAL A 307 -13.44 38.67 -23.72
CA VAL A 307 -13.36 38.08 -25.04
C VAL A 307 -14.34 38.75 -26.00
N GLY A 308 -13.80 39.32 -27.07
CA GLY A 308 -14.56 39.76 -28.23
C GLY A 308 -14.71 38.62 -29.23
N LEU A 309 -15.93 38.43 -29.74
CA LEU A 309 -16.26 37.48 -30.80
C LEU A 309 -16.66 38.25 -32.05
N LEU A 310 -15.92 38.09 -33.15
CA LEU A 310 -16.17 38.71 -34.44
C LEU A 310 -16.40 37.62 -35.48
N THR A 311 -17.47 37.72 -36.27
CA THR A 311 -17.85 36.69 -37.22
C THR A 311 -18.38 37.27 -38.52
N VAL A 312 -18.33 36.46 -39.57
CA VAL A 312 -18.96 36.68 -40.87
C VAL A 312 -20.23 35.84 -41.07
N SER A 313 -20.59 35.06 -40.04
CA SER A 313 -21.73 34.15 -40.01
C SER A 313 -22.41 34.20 -38.64
N GLY A 314 -23.65 34.65 -38.59
CA GLY A 314 -24.44 34.70 -37.35
C GLY A 314 -24.65 33.34 -36.69
N GLY A 315 -24.79 32.25 -37.48
CA GLY A 315 -24.91 30.89 -36.94
C GLY A 315 -23.66 30.44 -36.18
N VAL A 316 -22.47 30.70 -36.73
CA VAL A 316 -21.20 30.40 -36.05
C VAL A 316 -20.96 31.39 -34.89
N GLY A 317 -21.42 32.64 -35.02
CA GLY A 317 -21.44 33.61 -33.92
C GLY A 317 -22.17 33.10 -32.70
N ALA A 318 -23.39 32.56 -32.89
CA ALA A 318 -24.17 31.94 -31.83
C ALA A 318 -23.43 30.75 -31.19
N MET A 319 -22.87 29.85 -32.01
CA MET A 319 -22.06 28.72 -31.51
C MET A 319 -20.87 29.19 -30.66
N MET A 320 -20.15 30.23 -31.10
CA MET A 320 -19.05 30.80 -30.32
C MET A 320 -19.51 31.39 -28.99
N ALA A 321 -20.69 32.03 -28.96
CA ALA A 321 -21.25 32.57 -27.73
C ALA A 321 -21.66 31.46 -26.75
N ASP A 322 -22.30 30.39 -27.25
CA ASP A 322 -22.70 29.23 -26.45
C ASP A 322 -21.45 28.54 -25.86
N ASP A 323 -20.47 28.20 -26.70
CA ASP A 323 -19.21 27.57 -26.27
C ASP A 323 -18.45 28.45 -25.27
N ALA A 324 -18.44 29.78 -25.46
CA ALA A 324 -17.78 30.71 -24.55
C ALA A 324 -18.50 30.80 -23.20
N ALA A 325 -19.84 30.78 -23.19
CA ALA A 325 -20.64 30.76 -21.99
C ALA A 325 -20.46 29.45 -21.20
N GLU A 326 -20.48 28.30 -21.87
CA GLU A 326 -20.19 26.99 -21.26
C GLU A 326 -18.78 26.92 -20.68
N ALA A 327 -17.80 27.55 -21.34
CA ALA A 327 -16.43 27.67 -20.84
C ALA A 327 -16.25 28.73 -19.75
N GLY A 328 -17.31 29.47 -19.39
CA GLY A 328 -17.28 30.53 -18.39
C GLY A 328 -16.40 31.73 -18.76
N LEU A 329 -16.31 32.07 -20.06
CA LEU A 329 -15.57 33.24 -20.53
C LEU A 329 -16.41 34.52 -20.37
N ASP A 330 -15.75 35.64 -20.09
CA ASP A 330 -16.40 36.94 -20.06
C ASP A 330 -16.59 37.48 -21.49
N VAL A 331 -17.79 37.28 -22.03
CA VAL A 331 -18.23 37.80 -23.34
C VAL A 331 -19.10 39.05 -23.20
N ALA A 332 -18.82 39.93 -22.22
CA ALA A 332 -19.57 41.15 -21.97
C ALA A 332 -19.91 41.95 -23.25
N GLY A 333 -21.13 42.50 -23.27
CA GLY A 333 -21.68 43.23 -24.42
C GLY A 333 -20.83 44.43 -24.84
N MET A 334 -20.92 44.77 -26.13
CA MET A 334 -20.15 45.86 -26.73
C MET A 334 -20.69 47.24 -26.29
N PRO A 335 -19.83 48.20 -25.88
CA PRO A 335 -20.27 49.55 -25.51
C PRO A 335 -20.98 50.29 -26.65
N ALA A 336 -22.02 51.07 -26.35
CA ALA A 336 -22.87 51.72 -27.35
C ALA A 336 -22.10 52.62 -28.34
N GLU A 337 -21.05 53.30 -27.89
CA GLU A 337 -20.17 54.11 -28.73
C GLU A 337 -19.44 53.25 -29.78
N ALA A 338 -18.85 52.13 -29.37
CA ALA A 338 -18.17 51.19 -30.25
C ALA A 338 -19.14 50.54 -31.26
N GLN A 339 -20.38 50.24 -30.84
CA GLN A 339 -21.41 49.74 -31.75
C GLN A 339 -21.78 50.76 -32.82
N THR A 340 -21.80 52.05 -32.48
CA THR A 340 -22.15 53.13 -33.40
C THR A 340 -21.09 53.29 -34.49
N LEU A 341 -19.80 53.24 -34.13
CA LEU A 341 -18.68 53.26 -35.08
C LEU A 341 -18.78 52.14 -36.12
N ILE A 342 -19.20 50.94 -35.71
CA ILE A 342 -19.37 49.81 -36.64
C ILE A 342 -20.60 50.01 -37.53
N ARG A 343 -21.75 50.41 -36.97
CA ARG A 343 -22.99 50.61 -37.75
C ARG A 343 -22.88 51.67 -38.84
N GLU A 344 -22.10 52.73 -38.60
CA GLU A 344 -21.86 53.78 -39.61
C GLU A 344 -21.18 53.25 -40.89
N ARG A 345 -20.34 52.22 -40.77
CA ARG A 345 -19.62 51.60 -41.89
C ARG A 345 -20.27 50.31 -42.38
N ALA A 346 -20.92 49.56 -41.49
CA ALA A 346 -21.61 48.31 -41.79
C ALA A 346 -23.06 48.33 -41.26
N PRO A 347 -24.01 48.98 -41.97
CA PRO A 347 -25.38 49.16 -41.49
C PRO A 347 -26.15 47.87 -41.24
N LEU A 348 -25.81 46.78 -41.93
CA LEU A 348 -26.45 45.47 -41.77
C LEU A 348 -25.75 44.56 -40.74
N ALA A 349 -24.70 45.05 -40.06
CA ALA A 349 -24.00 44.26 -39.05
C ALA A 349 -24.79 44.15 -37.74
N ALA A 350 -24.76 42.98 -37.10
CA ALA A 350 -25.11 42.89 -35.69
C ALA A 350 -23.90 43.37 -34.87
N THR A 351 -24.08 44.41 -34.07
CA THR A 351 -22.98 45.09 -33.38
C THR A 351 -22.93 44.80 -31.87
N GLN A 352 -23.68 43.81 -31.40
CA GLN A 352 -23.48 43.29 -30.04
C GLN A 352 -22.25 42.36 -30.02
N ASN A 353 -21.87 41.80 -28.88
CA ASN A 353 -20.86 40.74 -28.83
C ASN A 353 -21.62 39.40 -28.81
N PRO A 354 -21.54 38.53 -29.82
CA PRO A 354 -20.67 38.58 -31.02
C PRO A 354 -21.05 39.64 -32.06
N VAL A 355 -20.05 40.30 -32.64
CA VAL A 355 -20.21 41.21 -33.78
C VAL A 355 -20.29 40.38 -35.06
N ASP A 356 -21.40 40.45 -35.79
CA ASP A 356 -21.60 39.76 -37.06
C ASP A 356 -21.61 40.76 -38.22
N LEU A 357 -20.56 40.70 -39.05
CA LEU A 357 -20.45 41.53 -40.25
C LEU A 357 -21.19 40.96 -41.45
N THR A 358 -21.75 39.74 -41.34
CA THR A 358 -22.41 38.99 -42.42
C THR A 358 -21.48 38.82 -43.64
N GLY A 359 -22.06 38.45 -44.80
CA GLY A 359 -21.31 38.35 -46.05
C GLY A 359 -20.77 39.68 -46.62
N GLN A 360 -21.13 40.84 -46.04
CA GLN A 360 -20.70 42.18 -46.52
C GLN A 360 -19.18 42.33 -46.60
N VAL A 361 -18.44 41.64 -45.73
CA VAL A 361 -16.97 41.61 -45.74
C VAL A 361 -16.38 41.11 -47.08
N THR A 362 -17.16 40.36 -47.86
CA THR A 362 -16.73 39.88 -49.18
C THR A 362 -16.67 41.02 -50.20
N ALA A 363 -17.58 41.99 -50.09
CA ALA A 363 -17.66 43.15 -50.97
C ALA A 363 -16.77 44.30 -50.50
N ASP A 364 -16.66 44.50 -49.18
CA ASP A 364 -15.75 45.46 -48.55
C ASP A 364 -14.97 44.81 -47.40
N PRO A 365 -13.77 44.29 -47.69
CA PRO A 365 -12.96 43.64 -46.67
C PRO A 365 -12.41 44.59 -45.58
N ALA A 366 -12.44 45.92 -45.79
CA ALA A 366 -12.00 46.90 -44.79
C ALA A 366 -12.96 46.98 -43.58
N LEU A 367 -14.21 46.48 -43.73
CA LEU A 367 -15.15 46.36 -42.63
C LEU A 367 -14.63 45.46 -41.51
N LEU A 368 -13.87 44.41 -41.86
CA LEU A 368 -13.28 43.50 -40.88
C LEU A 368 -12.26 44.22 -40.00
N GLU A 369 -11.39 45.02 -40.60
CA GLU A 369 -10.40 45.82 -39.89
C GLU A 369 -11.06 46.84 -38.97
N THR A 370 -12.08 47.55 -39.49
CA THR A 370 -12.83 48.56 -38.72
C THR A 370 -13.45 47.96 -37.47
N ALA A 371 -14.14 46.82 -37.61
CA ALA A 371 -14.77 46.14 -36.47
C ALA A 371 -13.75 45.60 -35.47
N ALA A 372 -12.67 44.98 -35.95
CA ALA A 372 -11.62 44.44 -35.09
C ALA A 372 -10.96 45.54 -34.23
N ARG A 373 -10.66 46.70 -34.82
CA ARG A 373 -10.12 47.86 -34.09
C ARG A 373 -11.11 48.42 -33.08
N ALA A 374 -12.39 48.55 -33.46
CA ALA A 374 -13.43 49.02 -32.56
C ALA A 374 -13.61 48.10 -31.34
N MET A 375 -13.52 46.79 -31.54
CA MET A 375 -13.59 45.80 -30.45
C MET A 375 -12.36 45.87 -29.54
N LEU A 376 -11.15 45.85 -30.09
CA LEU A 376 -9.91 45.86 -29.29
C LEU A 376 -9.69 47.19 -28.56
N GLY A 377 -9.96 48.32 -29.24
CA GLY A 377 -9.82 49.67 -28.70
C GLY A 377 -10.98 50.07 -27.78
N GLN A 378 -12.11 50.49 -28.37
CA GLN A 378 -13.25 51.03 -27.64
C GLN A 378 -14.01 49.96 -26.84
N GLY A 379 -14.09 48.73 -27.34
CA GLY A 379 -14.66 47.60 -26.60
C GLY A 379 -13.80 47.14 -25.42
N GLY A 380 -12.48 47.38 -25.51
CA GLY A 380 -11.50 47.07 -24.47
C GLY A 380 -11.24 45.57 -24.26
N TYR A 381 -11.64 44.71 -25.22
CA TYR A 381 -11.48 43.26 -25.10
C TYR A 381 -10.00 42.87 -25.07
N GLY A 382 -9.61 41.99 -24.15
CA GLY A 382 -8.25 41.48 -24.01
C GLY A 382 -7.89 40.48 -25.12
N SER A 383 -8.89 39.74 -25.59
CA SER A 383 -8.78 38.79 -26.70
C SER A 383 -9.87 39.03 -27.74
N LEU A 384 -9.55 38.78 -29.01
CA LEU A 384 -10.50 38.84 -30.12
C LEU A 384 -10.42 37.55 -30.96
N LEU A 385 -11.52 36.80 -31.01
CA LEU A 385 -11.68 35.63 -31.88
C LEU A 385 -12.45 36.04 -33.14
N ILE A 386 -11.82 35.87 -34.30
CA ILE A 386 -12.34 36.28 -35.60
C ILE A 386 -12.64 35.06 -36.47
N PHE A 387 -13.90 34.73 -36.69
CA PHE A 387 -14.30 33.65 -37.60
C PHE A 387 -14.45 34.15 -39.05
N LEU A 388 -13.69 33.54 -39.97
CA LEU A 388 -13.64 33.94 -41.40
C LEU A 388 -13.96 32.78 -42.38
N ALA A 389 -14.57 31.69 -41.91
CA ALA A 389 -14.89 30.53 -42.75
C ALA A 389 -13.68 30.07 -43.62
N ALA A 390 -13.84 30.01 -44.95
CA ALA A 390 -12.81 29.55 -45.88
C ALA A 390 -11.82 30.64 -46.36
N PHE A 391 -11.83 31.86 -45.78
CA PHE A 391 -11.00 32.98 -46.23
C PHE A 391 -9.50 32.62 -46.27
N GLY A 392 -8.98 31.94 -45.26
CA GLY A 392 -7.57 31.54 -45.18
C GLY A 392 -7.13 30.53 -46.26
N GLY A 393 -8.05 29.92 -46.99
CA GLY A 393 -7.77 28.97 -48.06
C GLY A 393 -7.58 29.61 -49.43
N MET A 394 -7.89 30.90 -49.57
CA MET A 394 -7.80 31.63 -50.83
C MET A 394 -6.56 32.54 -50.86
N PRO A 395 -5.63 32.39 -51.82
CA PRO A 395 -4.36 33.11 -51.82
C PRO A 395 -4.47 34.65 -51.69
N ALA A 396 -5.45 35.26 -52.36
CA ALA A 396 -5.69 36.71 -52.28
C ALA A 396 -6.11 37.14 -50.86
N MET A 397 -6.95 36.34 -50.20
CA MET A 397 -7.44 36.62 -48.84
C MET A 397 -6.41 36.29 -47.78
N GLN A 398 -5.52 35.31 -48.02
CA GLN A 398 -4.38 35.03 -47.14
C GLN A 398 -3.49 36.26 -46.95
N GLN A 399 -3.19 37.00 -48.02
CA GLN A 399 -2.39 38.21 -47.94
C GLN A 399 -3.07 39.30 -47.11
N MET A 400 -4.36 39.51 -47.33
CA MET A 400 -5.16 40.48 -46.57
C MET A 400 -5.23 40.10 -45.08
N GLN A 401 -5.44 38.82 -44.77
CA GLN A 401 -5.43 38.32 -43.40
C GLN A 401 -4.09 38.56 -42.72
N ARG A 402 -2.96 38.35 -43.42
CA ARG A 402 -1.61 38.64 -42.90
C ARG A 402 -1.39 40.13 -42.65
N GLN A 403 -1.92 41.00 -43.51
CA GLN A 403 -1.85 42.45 -43.34
C GLN A 403 -2.66 42.90 -42.12
N LEU A 404 -3.88 42.37 -41.96
CA LEU A 404 -4.71 42.64 -40.79
C LEU A 404 -4.04 42.15 -39.50
N ALA A 405 -3.55 40.91 -39.49
CA ALA A 405 -2.82 40.34 -38.36
C ALA A 405 -1.64 41.23 -37.93
N ARG A 406 -0.84 41.68 -38.91
CA ARG A 406 0.27 42.60 -38.68
C ARG A 406 -0.20 43.93 -38.09
N ALA A 407 -1.20 44.56 -38.69
CA ALA A 407 -1.69 45.86 -38.26
C ALA A 407 -2.25 45.81 -36.83
N LEU A 408 -3.06 44.79 -36.52
CA LEU A 408 -3.60 44.60 -35.16
C LEU A 408 -2.49 44.26 -34.16
N GLY A 409 -1.51 43.44 -34.54
CA GLY A 409 -0.40 43.06 -33.66
C GLY A 409 0.60 44.19 -33.37
N GLU A 410 0.73 45.16 -34.29
CA GLU A 410 1.52 46.38 -34.09
C GLU A 410 0.78 47.40 -33.20
N GLU A 411 -0.53 47.59 -33.39
CA GLU A 411 -1.32 48.57 -32.65
C GLU A 411 -1.76 48.11 -31.26
N TYR A 412 -2.05 46.82 -31.10
CA TYR A 412 -2.55 46.22 -29.87
C TYR A 412 -1.64 45.09 -29.36
N PRO A 413 -0.37 45.39 -29.03
CA PRO A 413 0.62 44.36 -28.70
C PRO A 413 0.34 43.60 -27.39
N ASP A 414 -0.54 44.12 -26.54
CA ASP A 414 -0.99 43.51 -25.28
C ASP A 414 -2.27 42.66 -25.44
N ARG A 415 -2.80 42.54 -26.66
CA ARG A 415 -4.03 41.79 -26.97
C ARG A 415 -3.74 40.49 -27.69
N LEU A 416 -4.63 39.52 -27.52
CA LEU A 416 -4.57 38.25 -28.22
C LEU A 416 -5.58 38.22 -29.38
N VAL A 417 -5.09 38.16 -30.60
CA VAL A 417 -5.93 37.98 -31.79
C VAL A 417 -5.84 36.54 -32.28
N ILE A 418 -7.00 35.90 -32.43
CA ILE A 418 -7.15 34.53 -32.91
C ILE A 418 -8.02 34.55 -34.15
N PHE A 419 -7.53 33.98 -35.25
CA PHE A 419 -8.33 33.72 -36.43
C PHE A 419 -8.87 32.29 -36.41
N SER A 420 -10.18 32.14 -36.65
CA SER A 420 -10.79 30.86 -36.94
C SER A 420 -11.08 30.77 -38.45
N THR A 421 -10.24 30.06 -39.19
CA THR A 421 -10.37 29.91 -40.65
C THR A 421 -9.70 28.64 -41.16
N LEU A 422 -10.18 28.12 -42.30
CA LEU A 422 -9.47 27.07 -43.03
C LEU A 422 -8.18 27.67 -43.62
N ALA A 423 -7.03 27.21 -43.17
CA ALA A 423 -5.72 27.69 -43.62
C ALA A 423 -4.73 26.53 -43.74
N ASP A 424 -3.77 26.66 -44.66
CA ASP A 424 -2.64 25.76 -44.78
C ASP A 424 -1.55 26.07 -43.72
N GLN A 425 -0.55 25.19 -43.63
CA GLN A 425 0.53 25.35 -42.65
C GLN A 425 1.37 26.63 -42.87
N ALA A 426 1.57 27.05 -44.12
CA ALA A 426 2.35 28.25 -44.42
C ALA A 426 1.61 29.50 -43.93
N GLN A 427 0.29 29.55 -44.10
CA GLN A 427 -0.53 30.63 -43.59
C GLN A 427 -0.58 30.63 -42.05
N HIS A 428 -0.69 29.46 -41.41
CA HIS A 428 -0.58 29.37 -39.95
C HIS A 428 0.73 29.96 -39.42
N GLU A 429 1.86 29.57 -40.01
CA GLU A 429 3.19 30.08 -39.61
C GLU A 429 3.32 31.59 -39.86
N ALA A 430 2.76 32.09 -40.98
CA ALA A 430 2.79 33.51 -41.29
C ALA A 430 1.96 34.35 -40.31
N LEU A 431 0.79 33.87 -39.88
CA LEU A 431 -0.04 34.55 -38.87
C LEU A 431 0.64 34.52 -37.49
N LEU A 432 1.26 33.40 -37.12
CA LEU A 432 2.03 33.28 -35.89
C LEU A 432 3.21 34.26 -35.87
N ALA A 433 3.91 34.43 -36.99
CA ALA A 433 4.98 35.42 -37.14
C ALA A 433 4.46 36.85 -36.94
N GLN A 434 3.19 37.12 -37.27
CA GLN A 434 2.50 38.39 -37.00
C GLN A 434 1.80 38.42 -35.64
N ARG A 435 2.16 37.53 -34.71
CA ARG A 435 1.66 37.53 -33.33
C ARG A 435 0.20 37.07 -33.17
N CYS A 436 -0.42 36.51 -34.22
CA CYS A 436 -1.80 36.01 -34.18
C CYS A 436 -1.86 34.48 -34.23
N LEU A 437 -2.86 33.89 -33.59
CA LEU A 437 -3.09 32.44 -33.65
C LEU A 437 -4.11 32.10 -34.73
N CYS A 438 -4.06 30.86 -35.22
CA CYS A 438 -5.00 30.38 -36.23
C CYS A 438 -5.48 28.97 -35.90
N TYR A 439 -6.80 28.78 -35.87
CA TYR A 439 -7.45 27.48 -35.70
C TYR A 439 -8.50 27.29 -36.79
N SER A 440 -8.77 26.06 -37.20
CA SER A 440 -9.82 25.80 -38.19
C SER A 440 -11.23 25.83 -37.61
N ASP A 441 -11.35 25.44 -36.33
CA ASP A 441 -12.59 25.31 -35.58
C ASP A 441 -12.59 26.34 -34.42
N PRO A 442 -13.60 27.22 -34.32
CA PRO A 442 -13.63 28.24 -33.28
C PRO A 442 -13.78 27.64 -31.87
N ALA A 443 -14.39 26.46 -31.71
CA ALA A 443 -14.51 25.80 -30.41
C ALA A 443 -13.13 25.46 -29.79
N ARG A 444 -12.13 25.18 -30.64
CA ARG A 444 -10.74 24.98 -30.21
C ARG A 444 -10.14 26.27 -29.67
N ALA A 445 -10.38 27.41 -30.34
CA ALA A 445 -9.91 28.71 -29.89
C ALA A 445 -10.54 29.10 -28.54
N ILE A 446 -11.83 28.81 -28.34
CA ILE A 446 -12.54 29.05 -27.09
C ILE A 446 -11.94 28.23 -25.95
N ARG A 447 -11.61 26.95 -26.17
CA ARG A 447 -10.90 26.13 -25.17
C ARG A 447 -9.52 26.71 -24.80
N VAL A 448 -8.79 27.25 -25.77
CA VAL A 448 -7.52 27.95 -25.50
C VAL A 448 -7.75 29.20 -24.65
N LEU A 449 -8.75 30.02 -24.98
CA LEU A 449 -9.11 31.20 -24.19
C LEU A 449 -9.51 30.83 -22.75
N ALA A 450 -10.24 29.73 -22.56
CA ALA A 450 -10.62 29.22 -21.25
C ALA A 450 -9.38 28.83 -20.42
N ALA A 451 -8.43 28.14 -21.03
CA ALA A 451 -7.16 27.80 -20.38
C ALA A 451 -6.33 29.04 -20.02
N LEU A 452 -6.30 30.06 -20.89
CA LEU A 452 -5.60 31.31 -20.61
C LEU A 452 -6.24 32.06 -19.42
N ARG A 453 -7.57 32.13 -19.36
CA ARG A 453 -8.29 32.70 -18.21
C ARG A 453 -7.90 31.96 -16.93
N PHE A 454 -7.94 30.62 -16.95
CA PHE A 454 -7.54 29.79 -15.82
C PHE A 454 -6.11 30.11 -15.34
N PHE A 455 -5.12 30.13 -16.24
CA PHE A 455 -3.75 30.43 -15.84
C PHE A 455 -3.56 31.87 -15.32
N GLN A 456 -4.39 32.82 -15.76
CA GLN A 456 -4.40 34.18 -15.20
C GLN A 456 -4.94 34.21 -13.77
N GLU A 457 -6.05 33.52 -13.51
CA GLU A 457 -6.70 33.47 -12.19
C GLU A 457 -5.85 32.73 -11.14
N TYR A 458 -5.18 31.65 -11.54
CA TYR A 458 -4.38 30.81 -10.65
C TYR A 458 -2.90 31.23 -10.56
N ARG A 459 -2.54 32.39 -11.13
CA ARG A 459 -1.15 32.91 -11.14
C ARG A 459 -0.62 33.24 -9.75
N ALA A 460 -1.46 33.79 -8.87
CA ALA A 460 -1.05 34.15 -7.51
C ALA A 460 -0.82 32.91 -6.64
N ALA A 461 0.23 32.91 -5.79
CA ALA A 461 0.42 31.87 -4.80
C ALA A 461 -0.82 31.77 -3.87
N PRO A 462 -1.38 30.58 -3.62
CA PRO A 462 -2.42 30.41 -2.63
C PRO A 462 -1.79 30.72 -1.27
N ALA A 463 -2.62 31.26 -0.37
CA ALA A 463 -2.22 31.36 1.03
C ALA A 463 -1.91 29.95 1.55
N THR A 464 -0.78 29.79 2.25
CA THR A 464 -0.49 28.56 2.98
C THR A 464 -1.56 28.38 4.05
N ILE A 465 -2.19 27.21 4.07
CA ILE A 465 -3.22 26.88 5.04
C ILE A 465 -2.58 26.00 6.10
N GLU A 466 -2.42 26.54 7.30
CA GLU A 466 -1.88 25.76 8.40
C GLU A 466 -2.84 24.62 8.77
N ALA A 467 -2.28 23.41 8.83
CA ALA A 467 -2.96 22.28 9.44
C ALA A 467 -3.12 22.54 10.95
N GLY A 468 -4.20 22.04 11.53
CA GLY A 468 -4.39 22.08 12.99
C GLY A 468 -3.35 21.24 13.73
N ALA A 469 -3.33 21.33 15.06
CA ALA A 469 -2.53 20.44 15.90
C ALA A 469 -2.93 18.97 15.64
N PRO A 470 -1.98 18.01 15.66
CA PRO A 470 -2.27 16.60 15.38
C PRO A 470 -3.42 16.04 16.24
N VAL A 471 -4.32 15.30 15.60
CA VAL A 471 -5.48 14.69 16.25
C VAL A 471 -5.26 13.18 16.38
N ALA A 472 -5.38 12.67 17.59
CA ALA A 472 -5.30 11.23 17.84
C ALA A 472 -6.70 10.58 17.69
N LEU A 473 -6.81 9.58 16.82
CA LEU A 473 -8.02 8.78 16.64
C LEU A 473 -7.79 7.34 17.14
N ARG A 474 -8.75 6.81 17.90
CA ARG A 474 -8.93 5.36 18.12
C ARG A 474 -9.22 4.68 16.78
N GLY A 475 -8.58 3.55 16.49
CA GLY A 475 -8.85 2.75 15.28
C GLY A 475 -10.25 2.11 15.28
N GLY A 476 -10.76 1.86 14.07
CA GLY A 476 -12.05 1.25 13.82
C GLY A 476 -13.21 2.26 13.71
N ALA A 477 -14.44 1.72 13.69
CA ALA A 477 -15.65 2.51 13.59
C ALA A 477 -16.02 3.20 14.92
N TYR A 478 -16.48 4.45 14.84
CA TYR A 478 -17.01 5.20 15.98
C TYR A 478 -18.52 5.06 16.03
N SER A 479 -19.07 5.04 17.24
CA SER A 479 -20.51 5.26 17.41
C SER A 479 -20.85 6.70 16.99
N GLU A 480 -22.07 6.96 16.51
CA GLU A 480 -22.51 8.31 16.09
C GLU A 480 -22.26 9.34 17.21
N ALA A 481 -22.49 8.96 18.46
CA ALA A 481 -22.29 9.83 19.61
C ALA A 481 -20.81 10.15 19.87
N ASP A 482 -19.91 9.18 19.70
CA ASP A 482 -18.46 9.42 19.84
C ASP A 482 -17.94 10.25 18.67
N ALA A 483 -18.44 9.99 17.44
CA ALA A 483 -18.10 10.75 16.25
C ALA A 483 -18.50 12.22 16.40
N MET A 484 -19.76 12.49 16.79
CA MET A 484 -20.24 13.87 17.02
C MET A 484 -19.44 14.59 18.10
N GLN A 485 -19.11 13.91 19.21
CA GLN A 485 -18.31 14.50 20.28
C GLN A 485 -16.89 14.88 19.80
N VAL A 486 -16.24 14.00 19.02
CA VAL A 486 -14.93 14.28 18.44
C VAL A 486 -15.00 15.47 17.48
N LEU A 487 -16.02 15.54 16.62
CA LEU A 487 -16.18 16.60 15.64
C LEU A 487 -16.46 17.96 16.30
N ASP A 488 -17.35 17.99 17.29
CA ASP A 488 -17.69 19.20 18.07
C ASP A 488 -16.47 19.77 18.80
N ALA A 489 -15.66 18.90 19.41
CA ALA A 489 -14.41 19.29 20.07
C ALA A 489 -13.39 19.95 19.13
N HIS A 490 -13.54 19.76 17.81
CA HIS A 490 -12.70 20.36 16.77
C HIS A 490 -13.42 21.47 15.98
N GLY A 491 -14.52 22.01 16.53
CA GLY A 491 -15.20 23.18 15.97
C GLY A 491 -16.07 22.88 14.74
N ILE A 492 -16.43 21.62 14.51
CA ILE A 492 -17.39 21.22 13.47
C ILE A 492 -18.76 21.17 14.14
N PRO A 493 -19.72 22.02 13.72
CA PRO A 493 -20.97 22.16 14.44
C PRO A 493 -21.83 20.89 14.28
N VAL A 494 -22.26 20.33 15.40
CA VAL A 494 -23.16 19.17 15.47
C VAL A 494 -24.41 19.52 16.27
N VAL A 495 -25.50 18.80 16.03
CA VAL A 495 -26.71 18.92 16.85
C VAL A 495 -26.42 18.47 18.30
N PRO A 496 -27.00 19.11 19.34
CA PRO A 496 -26.85 18.64 20.71
C PRO A 496 -27.42 17.23 20.88
N THR A 497 -26.64 16.32 21.46
CA THR A 497 -27.07 14.93 21.67
C THR A 497 -27.01 14.47 23.13
N ARG A 498 -27.79 13.44 23.46
CA ARG A 498 -27.78 12.75 24.76
C ARG A 498 -27.86 11.24 24.56
N ARG A 499 -27.09 10.47 25.32
CA ARG A 499 -27.17 9.01 25.36
C ARG A 499 -28.16 8.58 26.44
N ALA A 500 -28.95 7.55 26.16
CA ALA A 500 -29.80 6.91 27.17
C ALA A 500 -29.66 5.40 27.11
N PHE A 501 -29.57 4.76 28.29
CA PHE A 501 -29.44 3.31 28.46
C PHE A 501 -30.72 2.68 29.05
N GLY A 502 -31.77 3.49 29.25
CA GLY A 502 -33.09 3.05 29.70
C GLY A 502 -34.20 3.99 29.24
N SER A 503 -35.45 3.54 29.34
CA SER A 503 -36.64 4.30 28.96
C SER A 503 -36.87 5.53 29.84
N ASP A 504 -36.58 5.44 31.14
CA ASP A 504 -36.67 6.58 32.07
C ASP A 504 -35.64 7.67 31.74
N GLU A 505 -34.38 7.28 31.48
CA GLU A 505 -33.33 8.21 31.04
C GLU A 505 -33.70 8.86 29.69
N ALA A 506 -34.24 8.08 28.75
CA ALA A 506 -34.67 8.60 27.45
C ALA A 506 -35.78 9.65 27.59
N ALA A 507 -36.76 9.44 28.49
CA ALA A 507 -37.83 10.39 28.76
C ALA A 507 -37.31 11.68 29.41
N GLN A 508 -36.38 11.57 30.35
CA GLN A 508 -35.72 12.71 30.98
C GLN A 508 -34.91 13.53 29.96
N HIS A 509 -34.00 12.88 29.23
CA HIS A 509 -33.13 13.55 28.27
C HIS A 509 -33.90 14.17 27.10
N ALA A 510 -35.00 13.55 26.65
CA ALA A 510 -35.87 14.15 25.65
C ALA A 510 -36.52 15.46 26.15
N SER A 511 -36.91 15.49 27.42
CA SER A 511 -37.49 16.69 28.04
C SER A 511 -36.46 17.81 28.21
N GLU A 512 -35.20 17.46 28.50
CA GLU A 512 -34.09 18.41 28.60
C GLU A 512 -33.67 19.00 27.25
N LEU A 513 -33.71 18.20 26.17
CA LEU A 513 -33.39 18.65 24.81
C LEU A 513 -34.50 19.51 24.18
N GLY A 514 -35.75 19.33 24.63
CA GLY A 514 -36.92 20.00 24.09
C GLY A 514 -37.51 19.28 22.87
N PHE A 515 -38.84 19.28 22.77
CA PHE A 515 -39.58 18.55 21.74
C PHE A 515 -39.81 19.39 20.47
N PRO A 516 -39.91 18.77 19.27
CA PRO A 516 -39.82 17.33 19.03
C PRO A 516 -38.38 16.81 18.95
N VAL A 517 -38.16 15.57 19.40
CA VAL A 517 -36.84 14.89 19.35
C VAL A 517 -36.84 13.70 18.39
N ALA A 518 -35.66 13.39 17.86
CA ALA A 518 -35.34 12.14 17.18
C ALA A 518 -34.60 11.21 18.15
N MET A 519 -34.83 9.90 18.02
CA MET A 519 -34.16 8.86 18.78
C MET A 519 -33.63 7.78 17.84
N LYS A 520 -32.34 7.47 17.95
CA LYS A 520 -31.64 6.51 17.08
C LYS A 520 -30.91 5.47 17.94
N VAL A 521 -30.86 4.21 17.51
CA VAL A 521 -30.03 3.17 18.17
C VAL A 521 -28.55 3.55 18.07
N LEU A 522 -27.82 3.37 19.17
CA LEU A 522 -26.37 3.54 19.22
C LEU A 522 -25.70 2.17 19.14
N SER A 523 -25.00 1.89 18.04
CA SER A 523 -24.23 0.65 17.86
C SER A 523 -23.13 0.85 16.82
N PRO A 524 -21.88 0.39 17.07
CA PRO A 524 -20.82 0.38 16.06
C PRO A 524 -21.08 -0.64 14.94
N ASP A 525 -21.95 -1.63 15.17
CA ASP A 525 -22.23 -2.73 14.24
C ASP A 525 -23.43 -2.44 13.31
N ILE A 526 -24.15 -1.32 13.53
CA ILE A 526 -25.39 -0.97 12.80
C ILE A 526 -25.25 0.40 12.14
N THR A 527 -24.81 0.41 10.88
CA THR A 527 -24.72 1.63 10.06
C THR A 527 -26.09 2.08 9.53
N HIS A 528 -26.88 1.15 8.96
CA HIS A 528 -28.22 1.44 8.42
C HIS A 528 -29.33 1.26 9.48
N LYS A 529 -29.38 2.22 10.41
CA LYS A 529 -30.26 2.18 11.60
C LYS A 529 -31.75 2.04 11.26
N SER A 530 -32.20 2.65 10.16
CA SER A 530 -33.61 2.61 9.74
C SER A 530 -34.09 1.20 9.37
N ASP A 531 -33.24 0.39 8.74
CA ASP A 531 -33.59 -0.96 8.23
C ASP A 531 -33.91 -1.93 9.38
N VAL A 532 -33.20 -1.79 10.49
CA VAL A 532 -33.44 -2.56 11.71
C VAL A 532 -34.54 -1.96 12.59
N GLY A 533 -35.21 -0.89 12.13
CA GLY A 533 -36.23 -0.18 12.91
C GLY A 533 -35.64 0.62 14.07
N GLY A 534 -34.36 0.96 14.00
CA GLY A 534 -33.59 1.64 15.04
C GLY A 534 -33.72 3.16 15.06
N VAL A 535 -34.61 3.77 14.26
CA VAL A 535 -34.85 5.22 14.25
C VAL A 535 -36.32 5.53 14.55
N ARG A 536 -36.57 6.52 15.41
CA ARG A 536 -37.88 7.12 15.67
C ARG A 536 -37.74 8.64 15.59
N LEU A 537 -38.56 9.26 14.75
CA LEU A 537 -38.60 10.71 14.55
C LEU A 537 -39.91 11.26 15.10
N GLY A 538 -39.97 12.57 15.36
CA GLY A 538 -41.20 13.27 15.75
C GLY A 538 -41.71 12.86 17.13
N ILE A 539 -40.81 12.62 18.10
CA ILE A 539 -41.21 12.31 19.47
C ILE A 539 -41.60 13.62 20.15
N GLU A 540 -42.87 13.75 20.54
CA GLU A 540 -43.45 15.03 20.99
C GLU A 540 -43.55 15.20 22.51
N ASN A 541 -43.33 14.14 23.29
CA ASN A 541 -43.41 14.18 24.75
C ASN A 541 -42.62 13.03 25.43
N ALA A 542 -42.44 13.14 26.75
CA ALA A 542 -41.64 12.21 27.55
C ALA A 542 -42.17 10.76 27.52
N LEU A 543 -43.50 10.58 27.51
CA LEU A 543 -44.12 9.25 27.42
C LEU A 543 -43.82 8.58 26.08
N ALA A 544 -43.95 9.33 24.99
CA ALA A 544 -43.60 8.86 23.64
C ALA A 544 -42.10 8.53 23.53
N ALA A 545 -41.22 9.25 24.25
CA ALA A 545 -39.79 8.96 24.29
C ALA A 545 -39.49 7.61 24.99
N ALA A 546 -40.09 7.34 26.15
CA ALA A 546 -39.95 6.06 26.83
C ALA A 546 -40.43 4.90 25.95
N GLN A 547 -41.58 5.05 25.29
CA GLN A 547 -42.12 4.05 24.36
C GLN A 547 -41.24 3.85 23.13
N ALA A 548 -40.66 4.93 22.59
CA ALA A 548 -39.75 4.87 21.46
C ALA A 548 -38.48 4.07 21.80
N TYR A 549 -37.93 4.26 23.01
CA TYR A 549 -36.77 3.50 23.49
C TYR A 549 -37.04 2.00 23.48
N ASP A 550 -38.11 1.57 24.15
CA ASP A 550 -38.46 0.15 24.25
C ASP A 550 -38.73 -0.45 22.86
N GLY A 551 -39.42 0.29 21.99
CA GLY A 551 -39.69 -0.11 20.62
C GLY A 551 -38.44 -0.27 19.75
N ILE A 552 -37.45 0.62 19.90
CA ILE A 552 -36.16 0.51 19.20
C ILE A 552 -35.38 -0.71 19.69
N MET A 553 -35.26 -0.89 21.01
CA MET A 553 -34.52 -2.01 21.60
C MET A 553 -35.13 -3.36 21.22
N GLN A 554 -36.47 -3.45 21.18
CA GLN A 554 -37.16 -4.66 20.72
C GLN A 554 -36.90 -4.94 19.23
N ALA A 555 -37.00 -3.92 18.37
CA ALA A 555 -36.79 -4.08 16.93
C ALA A 555 -35.37 -4.55 16.62
N VAL A 556 -34.36 -3.94 17.24
CA VAL A 556 -32.95 -4.27 17.05
C VAL A 556 -32.64 -5.68 17.56
N ARG A 557 -33.12 -6.08 18.74
CA ARG A 557 -32.96 -7.47 19.24
C ARG A 557 -33.54 -8.51 18.27
N SER A 558 -34.63 -8.18 17.58
CA SER A 558 -35.27 -9.10 16.64
C SER A 558 -34.58 -9.19 15.27
N ARG A 559 -34.03 -8.07 14.76
CA ARG A 559 -33.50 -7.97 13.40
C ARG A 559 -31.97 -8.01 13.32
N ALA A 560 -31.29 -7.73 14.43
CA ALA A 560 -29.83 -7.62 14.52
C ALA A 560 -29.30 -8.17 15.87
N ALA A 561 -29.68 -9.41 16.22
CA ALA A 561 -29.33 -10.05 17.50
C ALA A 561 -27.82 -10.21 17.74
N HIS A 562 -26.99 -10.11 16.70
CA HIS A 562 -25.54 -10.21 16.77
C HIS A 562 -24.85 -8.87 17.06
N ALA A 563 -25.57 -7.74 16.96
CA ALA A 563 -25.00 -6.40 17.08
C ALA A 563 -24.84 -5.97 18.55
N THR A 564 -23.72 -5.29 18.83
CA THR A 564 -23.42 -4.68 20.12
C THR A 564 -24.21 -3.38 20.27
N VAL A 565 -25.23 -3.36 21.12
CA VAL A 565 -26.07 -2.17 21.34
C VAL A 565 -25.63 -1.39 22.57
N GLN A 566 -25.41 -0.09 22.41
CA GLN A 566 -24.92 0.84 23.43
C GLN A 566 -26.02 1.84 23.86
N GLY A 567 -27.29 1.42 23.81
CA GLY A 567 -28.45 2.25 24.12
C GLY A 567 -28.96 3.03 22.89
N VAL A 568 -29.46 4.25 23.12
CA VAL A 568 -29.95 5.16 22.08
C VAL A 568 -29.30 6.54 22.18
N LEU A 569 -29.30 7.26 21.06
CA LEU A 569 -28.92 8.65 20.94
C LEU A 569 -30.17 9.50 20.68
N LEU A 570 -30.38 10.53 21.50
CA LEU A 570 -31.44 11.51 21.36
C LEU A 570 -30.87 12.83 20.82
N ALA A 571 -31.60 13.49 19.91
CA ALA A 571 -31.27 14.80 19.37
C ALA A 571 -32.56 15.62 19.10
N PRO A 572 -32.56 16.96 19.25
CA PRO A 572 -33.68 17.80 18.82
C PRO A 572 -33.84 17.73 17.30
N MET A 573 -35.08 17.81 16.82
CA MET A 573 -35.35 17.90 15.39
C MET A 573 -35.09 19.31 14.88
N VAL A 574 -34.16 19.45 13.94
CA VAL A 574 -33.92 20.69 13.21
C VAL A 574 -34.95 20.81 12.09
N THR A 575 -35.62 21.96 12.00
CA THR A 575 -36.64 22.23 10.97
C THR A 575 -36.24 23.45 10.14
N GLY A 576 -36.50 23.40 8.83
CA GLY A 576 -36.04 24.41 7.89
C GLY A 576 -34.55 24.30 7.55
N GLY A 577 -34.10 25.08 6.57
CA GLY A 577 -32.74 25.03 6.05
C GLY A 577 -32.58 24.17 4.79
N VAL A 578 -31.37 24.16 4.25
CA VAL A 578 -30.99 23.39 3.05
C VAL A 578 -30.09 22.23 3.49
N GLU A 579 -30.45 21.01 3.13
CA GLU A 579 -29.64 19.82 3.42
C GLU A 579 -28.44 19.75 2.46
N CYS A 580 -27.26 19.49 3.01
CA CYS A 580 -26.02 19.24 2.31
C CYS A 580 -25.40 17.94 2.85
N ILE A 581 -24.43 17.42 2.11
CA ILE A 581 -23.55 16.35 2.54
C ILE A 581 -22.15 16.93 2.59
N LEU A 582 -21.49 16.75 3.73
CA LEU A 582 -20.12 17.19 3.94
C LEU A 582 -19.30 16.00 4.42
N GLY A 583 -18.20 15.69 3.75
CA GLY A 583 -17.39 14.54 4.11
C GLY A 583 -15.93 14.68 3.74
N VAL A 584 -15.07 13.91 4.38
CA VAL A 584 -13.67 13.74 3.99
C VAL A 584 -13.35 12.26 3.89
N ARG A 585 -12.75 11.86 2.77
CA ARG A 585 -12.20 10.51 2.59
C ARG A 585 -10.70 10.60 2.34
N ARG A 586 -9.93 9.65 2.85
CA ARG A 586 -8.50 9.55 2.53
C ARG A 586 -8.31 8.77 1.21
N ASP A 587 -7.77 9.44 0.20
CA ASP A 587 -7.20 8.78 -0.97
C ASP A 587 -5.80 8.24 -0.60
N PRO A 588 -5.48 6.98 -0.94
CA PRO A 588 -4.22 6.35 -0.54
C PRO A 588 -2.96 7.00 -1.16
N VAL A 589 -3.11 7.77 -2.25
CA VAL A 589 -1.99 8.41 -2.96
C VAL A 589 -2.02 9.93 -2.78
N LEU A 590 -3.20 10.54 -2.87
CA LEU A 590 -3.40 11.99 -2.92
C LEU A 590 -3.69 12.62 -1.55
N GLY A 591 -4.01 11.80 -0.54
CA GLY A 591 -4.30 12.24 0.83
C GLY A 591 -5.77 12.57 1.05
N CYS A 592 -6.06 13.44 2.03
CA CYS A 592 -7.43 13.76 2.41
C CYS A 592 -8.17 14.58 1.34
N VAL A 593 -9.34 14.10 0.92
CA VAL A 593 -10.21 14.73 -0.07
C VAL A 593 -11.50 15.16 0.62
N LEU A 594 -11.77 16.46 0.64
CA LEU A 594 -13.04 17.03 1.08
C LEU A 594 -14.07 16.93 -0.04
N MET A 595 -15.28 16.52 0.32
CA MET A 595 -16.46 16.46 -0.51
C MET A 595 -17.54 17.37 0.06
N LEU A 596 -18.11 18.21 -0.80
CA LEU A 596 -19.38 18.88 -0.59
C LEU A 596 -20.38 18.36 -1.62
N GLY A 597 -21.58 18.03 -1.19
CA GLY A 597 -22.68 17.67 -2.07
C GLY A 597 -24.00 18.24 -1.56
N ALA A 598 -25.01 18.24 -2.42
CA ALA A 598 -26.37 18.53 -2.00
C ALA A 598 -26.99 17.31 -1.29
N GLY A 599 -27.71 17.57 -0.20
CA GLY A 599 -28.33 16.53 0.64
C GLY A 599 -29.74 16.17 0.19
N GLY A 600 -30.22 15.05 0.71
CA GLY A 600 -31.56 14.53 0.45
C GLY A 600 -31.61 13.49 -0.68
N LEU A 601 -32.46 12.49 -0.49
CA LEU A 601 -32.54 11.26 -1.31
C LEU A 601 -32.61 11.50 -2.84
N HIS A 602 -33.39 12.49 -3.27
CA HIS A 602 -33.59 12.76 -4.70
C HIS A 602 -32.41 13.48 -5.36
N VAL A 603 -31.57 14.17 -4.58
CA VAL A 603 -30.46 14.99 -5.07
C VAL A 603 -29.15 14.19 -5.07
N GLU A 604 -28.98 13.25 -4.13
CA GLU A 604 -27.88 12.27 -4.13
C GLU A 604 -27.81 11.49 -5.46
N LEU A 605 -28.97 11.13 -6.03
CA LEU A 605 -29.08 10.47 -7.34
C LEU A 605 -28.54 11.31 -8.52
N MET A 606 -28.48 12.64 -8.40
CA MET A 606 -28.04 13.53 -9.46
C MET A 606 -26.51 13.74 -9.51
N GLY A 607 -25.78 13.28 -8.48
CA GLY A 607 -24.32 13.43 -8.40
C GLY A 607 -23.84 14.87 -8.35
N ASP A 608 -24.61 15.78 -7.73
CA ASP A 608 -24.24 17.19 -7.58
C ASP A 608 -23.22 17.36 -6.44
N ILE A 609 -21.95 17.14 -6.76
CA ILE A 609 -20.82 17.16 -5.81
C ILE A 609 -19.68 18.07 -6.30
N SER A 610 -18.96 18.65 -5.35
CA SER A 610 -17.66 19.30 -5.57
C SER A 610 -16.60 18.70 -4.64
N LEU A 611 -15.41 18.46 -5.17
CA LEU A 611 -14.27 17.86 -4.46
C LEU A 611 -13.08 18.81 -4.41
N ARG A 612 -12.34 18.80 -3.29
CA ARG A 612 -11.04 19.48 -3.15
C ARG A 612 -10.10 18.68 -2.26
N LEU A 613 -8.80 18.89 -2.43
CA LEU A 613 -7.80 18.33 -1.52
C LEU A 613 -7.71 19.20 -0.26
N ALA A 614 -7.69 18.54 0.90
CA ALA A 614 -7.56 19.19 2.19
C ALA A 614 -6.08 19.55 2.50
N PRO A 615 -5.84 20.63 3.26
CA PRO A 615 -6.84 21.56 3.79
C PRO A 615 -7.29 22.58 2.73
N ILE A 616 -8.48 23.18 2.93
CA ILE A 616 -9.03 24.21 2.04
C ILE A 616 -9.20 25.56 2.75
N SER A 617 -9.23 26.64 1.96
CA SER A 617 -9.45 28.02 2.42
C SER A 617 -10.93 28.40 2.29
N HIS A 618 -11.37 29.45 2.99
CA HIS A 618 -12.74 29.98 2.82
C HIS A 618 -13.03 30.40 1.37
N ARG A 619 -12.03 30.88 0.62
CA ARG A 619 -12.20 31.17 -0.81
C ARG A 619 -12.55 29.91 -1.59
N GLN A 620 -11.79 28.83 -1.39
CA GLN A 620 -12.06 27.54 -2.03
C GLN A 620 -13.39 26.93 -1.58
N ALA A 621 -13.77 27.10 -0.30
CA ALA A 621 -15.07 26.66 0.20
C ALA A 621 -16.22 27.36 -0.54
N ARG A 622 -16.15 28.70 -0.71
CA ARG A 622 -17.14 29.46 -1.49
C ARG A 622 -17.18 29.05 -2.97
N GLU A 623 -16.02 28.79 -3.57
CA GLU A 623 -15.95 28.25 -4.94
C GLU A 623 -16.66 26.89 -5.04
N MET A 624 -16.40 25.97 -4.11
CA MET A 624 -17.07 24.66 -4.08
C MET A 624 -18.59 24.78 -3.91
N ILE A 625 -19.05 25.69 -3.04
CA ILE A 625 -20.48 25.94 -2.83
C ILE A 625 -21.13 26.48 -4.12
N GLY A 626 -20.47 27.41 -4.81
CA GLY A 626 -20.97 27.97 -6.07
C GLY A 626 -20.94 27.00 -7.26
N GLU A 627 -20.17 25.92 -7.18
CA GLU A 627 -20.10 24.88 -8.22
C GLU A 627 -21.29 23.91 -8.21
N LEU A 628 -22.03 23.85 -7.09
CA LEU A 628 -23.22 23.01 -7.01
C LEU A 628 -24.29 23.53 -7.96
N LYS A 629 -24.89 22.64 -8.75
CA LYS A 629 -26.08 22.96 -9.57
C LYS A 629 -27.24 23.43 -8.71
N THR A 630 -27.28 22.95 -7.47
CA THR A 630 -28.26 23.32 -6.43
C THR A 630 -27.88 24.54 -5.60
N ALA A 631 -26.74 25.20 -5.86
CA ALA A 631 -26.33 26.42 -5.19
C ALA A 631 -27.44 27.50 -5.09
N PRO A 632 -28.34 27.70 -6.09
CA PRO A 632 -29.45 28.63 -5.96
C PRO A 632 -30.37 28.39 -4.75
N LEU A 633 -30.49 27.15 -4.25
CA LEU A 633 -31.24 26.84 -3.04
C LEU A 633 -30.65 27.53 -1.80
N LEU A 634 -29.33 27.71 -1.75
CA LEU A 634 -28.63 28.40 -0.67
C LEU A 634 -28.78 29.92 -0.75
N TYR A 635 -29.13 30.47 -1.92
CA TYR A 635 -29.25 31.92 -2.18
C TYR A 635 -30.71 32.39 -2.35
N GLY A 636 -31.68 31.68 -1.77
CA GLY A 636 -33.08 32.15 -1.69
C GLY A 636 -33.98 31.81 -2.88
N PHE A 637 -33.88 30.58 -3.40
CA PHE A 637 -34.71 30.11 -4.51
C PHE A 637 -36.23 30.19 -4.21
N ARG A 638 -37.02 30.74 -5.16
CA ARG A 638 -38.49 30.85 -5.07
C ARG A 638 -39.02 31.53 -3.80
N GLY A 639 -38.30 32.52 -3.27
CA GLY A 639 -38.72 33.29 -2.10
C GLY A 639 -38.45 32.61 -0.76
N ALA A 640 -37.70 31.49 -0.75
CA ALA A 640 -37.10 30.96 0.46
C ALA A 640 -36.07 31.95 1.03
N PRO A 641 -35.82 31.96 2.35
CA PRO A 641 -34.75 32.77 2.92
C PRO A 641 -33.37 32.31 2.42
N GLU A 642 -32.41 33.25 2.33
CA GLU A 642 -31.00 32.91 2.11
C GLU A 642 -30.47 32.03 3.24
N ALA A 643 -29.69 31.00 2.91
CA ALA A 643 -29.02 30.13 3.86
C ALA A 643 -27.73 30.77 4.39
N ASP A 644 -27.24 30.30 5.53
CA ASP A 644 -25.98 30.73 6.14
C ASP A 644 -24.75 30.09 5.46
N VAL A 645 -24.47 30.56 4.24
CA VAL A 645 -23.38 30.09 3.38
C VAL A 645 -22.01 30.24 4.06
N GLU A 646 -21.85 31.24 4.92
CA GLU A 646 -20.59 31.46 5.65
C GLU A 646 -20.39 30.41 6.74
N ALA A 647 -21.45 30.04 7.49
CA ALA A 647 -21.38 28.93 8.44
C ALA A 647 -21.05 27.58 7.76
N LEU A 648 -21.59 27.34 6.56
CA LEU A 648 -21.22 26.16 5.75
C LEU A 648 -19.73 26.21 5.38
N ALA A 649 -19.25 27.34 4.86
CA ALA A 649 -17.85 27.51 4.47
C ALA A 649 -16.89 27.31 5.67
N ASP A 650 -17.26 27.81 6.84
CA ASP A 650 -16.48 27.65 8.08
C ASP A 650 -16.41 26.19 8.50
N ALA A 651 -17.53 25.47 8.50
CA ALA A 651 -17.57 24.03 8.81
C ALA A 651 -16.71 23.21 7.83
N MET A 652 -16.76 23.52 6.54
CA MET A 652 -15.93 22.88 5.52
C MET A 652 -14.43 23.08 5.78
N VAL A 653 -14.03 24.31 6.14
CA VAL A 653 -12.63 24.62 6.47
C VAL A 653 -12.19 23.86 7.72
N GLN A 654 -12.98 23.84 8.79
CA GLN A 654 -12.64 23.12 10.02
C GLN A 654 -12.56 21.61 9.79
N LEU A 655 -13.51 21.02 9.06
CA LEU A 655 -13.46 19.60 8.72
C LEU A 655 -12.21 19.25 7.91
N SER A 656 -11.83 20.10 6.95
CA SER A 656 -10.62 19.89 6.15
C SER A 656 -9.35 19.94 7.00
N LYS A 657 -9.28 20.85 7.99
CA LYS A 657 -8.15 20.95 8.93
C LYS A 657 -8.10 19.76 9.89
N PHE A 658 -9.24 19.35 10.44
CA PHE A 658 -9.38 18.16 11.26
C PHE A 658 -8.84 16.93 10.53
N ALA A 659 -9.25 16.74 9.28
CA ALA A 659 -8.84 15.57 8.52
C ALA A 659 -7.32 15.51 8.25
N VAL A 660 -6.72 16.65 7.93
CA VAL A 660 -5.26 16.75 7.74
C VAL A 660 -4.53 16.49 9.05
N ALA A 661 -5.05 17.03 10.16
CA ALA A 661 -4.47 16.86 11.49
C ALA A 661 -4.58 15.42 12.02
N ALA A 662 -5.64 14.68 11.65
CA ALA A 662 -5.79 13.26 11.95
C ALA A 662 -4.83 12.36 11.15
N GLY A 663 -4.27 12.88 10.04
CA GLY A 663 -3.24 12.19 9.27
C GLY A 663 -3.69 10.82 8.74
N ASP A 664 -2.76 9.85 8.73
CA ASP A 664 -3.01 8.49 8.24
C ASP A 664 -4.03 7.69 9.06
N ALA A 665 -4.36 8.15 10.27
CA ALA A 665 -5.36 7.49 11.12
C ALA A 665 -6.78 7.69 10.59
N LEU A 666 -7.07 8.74 9.83
CA LEU A 666 -8.41 8.96 9.29
C LEU A 666 -8.64 8.15 8.00
N GLU A 667 -9.73 7.40 7.94
CA GLU A 667 -10.22 6.77 6.71
C GLU A 667 -11.35 7.58 6.07
N LEU A 668 -12.38 7.90 6.86
CA LEU A 668 -13.59 8.57 6.40
C LEU A 668 -14.23 9.39 7.53
N VAL A 669 -14.72 10.58 7.20
CA VAL A 669 -15.77 11.31 7.92
C VAL A 669 -16.89 11.61 6.94
N GLU A 670 -18.13 11.36 7.32
CA GLU A 670 -19.32 11.77 6.55
C GLU A 670 -20.36 12.38 7.48
N LEU A 671 -20.85 13.56 7.12
CA LEU A 671 -21.90 14.30 7.79
C LEU A 671 -23.11 14.33 6.85
N ASN A 672 -24.06 13.42 7.06
CA ASN A 672 -25.23 13.26 6.21
C ASN A 672 -26.50 12.96 7.03
N PRO A 673 -27.42 13.94 7.22
CA PRO A 673 -27.40 15.27 6.63
C PRO A 673 -26.60 16.30 7.44
N PHE A 674 -26.05 17.28 6.73
CA PHE A 674 -25.52 18.54 7.27
C PHE A 674 -26.44 19.69 6.85
N VAL A 675 -27.13 20.33 7.79
CA VAL A 675 -28.18 21.31 7.48
C VAL A 675 -27.66 22.74 7.61
N VAL A 676 -27.90 23.55 6.59
CA VAL A 676 -27.59 24.99 6.57
C VAL A 676 -28.86 25.79 6.83
N LEU A 677 -28.93 26.48 7.96
CA LEU A 677 -30.10 27.25 8.39
C LEU A 677 -30.16 28.62 7.70
N PRO A 678 -31.27 29.38 7.85
CA PRO A 678 -31.31 30.75 7.35
C PRO A 678 -30.16 31.60 7.86
N LYS A 679 -29.72 32.54 7.03
CA LYS A 679 -28.59 33.44 7.29
C LYS A 679 -28.58 34.00 8.71
N GLY A 680 -27.48 33.80 9.43
CA GLY A 680 -27.28 34.22 10.82
C GLY A 680 -27.71 33.18 11.86
N GLN A 681 -28.25 32.03 11.45
CA GLN A 681 -28.65 30.93 12.34
C GLN A 681 -27.67 29.75 12.32
N GLY A 682 -26.62 29.78 11.48
CA GLY A 682 -25.57 28.77 11.44
C GLY A 682 -25.90 27.52 10.60
N ALA A 683 -25.15 26.45 10.84
CA ALA A 683 -25.31 25.15 10.21
C ALA A 683 -24.86 24.04 11.17
N CYS A 684 -25.38 22.82 11.03
CA CYS A 684 -24.97 21.70 11.90
C CYS A 684 -25.16 20.31 11.26
N ALA A 685 -24.36 19.35 11.70
CA ALA A 685 -24.53 17.93 11.36
C ALA A 685 -25.63 17.29 12.21
N LEU A 686 -26.53 16.54 11.57
CA LEU A 686 -27.60 15.77 12.24
C LEU A 686 -27.29 14.27 12.35
N ASP A 687 -26.32 13.79 11.59
CA ASP A 687 -25.74 12.45 11.67
C ASP A 687 -24.26 12.54 11.30
N ALA A 688 -23.47 11.60 11.82
CA ALA A 688 -22.03 11.54 11.57
C ALA A 688 -21.54 10.09 11.54
N VAL A 689 -20.80 9.75 10.50
CA VAL A 689 -20.02 8.51 10.40
C VAL A 689 -18.55 8.88 10.44
N LEU A 690 -17.79 8.26 11.36
CA LEU A 690 -16.35 8.41 11.44
C LEU A 690 -15.69 7.03 11.49
N LEU A 691 -14.82 6.78 10.51
CA LEU A 691 -14.00 5.59 10.41
C LEU A 691 -12.53 6.00 10.50
N ALA A 692 -11.82 5.42 11.46
CA ALA A 692 -10.39 5.53 11.58
C ALA A 692 -9.75 4.20 11.18
N ARG A 693 -8.62 4.27 10.50
CA ARG A 693 -7.81 3.09 10.20
C ARG A 693 -7.37 2.45 11.50
N GLU A 694 -7.42 1.12 11.53
CA GLU A 694 -6.60 0.35 12.45
C GLU A 694 -5.14 0.86 12.32
N PRO A 695 -4.42 1.09 13.43
CA PRO A 695 -3.06 1.58 13.36
C PRO A 695 -2.24 0.70 12.40
N ALA A 696 -1.56 1.34 11.43
CA ALA A 696 -0.73 0.64 10.47
C ALA A 696 0.21 -0.33 11.19
N GLY A 697 0.01 -1.63 10.96
CA GLY A 697 0.70 -2.71 11.70
C GLY A 697 -0.21 -3.85 12.15
N ALA A 698 -1.52 -3.63 12.36
CA ALA A 698 -2.45 -4.69 12.78
C ALA A 698 -2.51 -5.85 11.76
N ASP A 699 -2.64 -5.54 10.47
CA ASP A 699 -2.66 -6.55 9.39
C ASP A 699 -1.33 -7.29 9.28
N ALA A 700 -0.21 -6.59 9.42
CA ALA A 700 1.12 -7.20 9.38
C ALA A 700 1.36 -8.10 10.60
N LEU A 701 0.91 -7.69 11.79
CA LEU A 701 0.96 -8.51 13.01
C LEU A 701 0.14 -9.79 12.84
N GLN A 702 -1.10 -9.68 12.36
CA GLN A 702 -1.97 -10.83 12.14
C GLN A 702 -1.40 -11.77 11.08
N ALA A 703 -0.85 -11.22 9.99
CA ALA A 703 -0.17 -11.97 8.94
C ALA A 703 1.04 -12.74 9.48
N VAL A 704 1.89 -12.08 10.28
CA VAL A 704 3.04 -12.73 10.94
C VAL A 704 2.56 -13.81 11.90
N MET A 705 1.62 -13.53 12.81
CA MET A 705 1.10 -14.53 13.76
C MET A 705 0.53 -15.76 13.05
N THR A 706 -0.18 -15.55 11.93
CA THR A 706 -0.79 -16.65 11.17
C THR A 706 0.24 -17.51 10.45
N THR A 707 1.29 -16.90 9.88
CA THR A 707 2.30 -17.59 9.04
C THR A 707 3.52 -18.08 9.80
N LEU A 708 3.77 -17.58 11.02
CA LEU A 708 4.92 -17.93 11.85
C LEU A 708 5.10 -19.45 12.04
N PRO A 709 4.05 -20.26 12.26
CA PRO A 709 4.20 -21.72 12.38
C PRO A 709 4.88 -22.38 11.19
N LEU A 710 4.55 -21.93 9.97
CA LEU A 710 5.11 -22.49 8.75
C LEU A 710 6.58 -22.09 8.58
N PHE A 711 6.93 -20.85 8.95
CA PHE A 711 8.32 -20.38 8.92
C PHE A 711 9.19 -21.10 9.96
N GLU A 712 8.74 -21.24 11.20
CA GLU A 712 9.48 -21.97 12.24
C GLU A 712 9.61 -23.47 11.90
N MET A 713 8.64 -24.06 11.19
CA MET A 713 8.77 -25.42 10.67
C MET A 713 9.87 -25.54 9.60
N ALA A 714 9.99 -24.56 8.70
CA ALA A 714 11.09 -24.51 7.73
C ALA A 714 12.46 -24.39 8.44
N ARG A 715 12.53 -23.54 9.48
CA ARG A 715 13.71 -23.40 10.33
C ARG A 715 14.05 -24.73 11.00
N MET A 716 13.07 -25.39 11.63
CA MET A 716 13.24 -26.70 12.27
C MET A 716 13.77 -27.74 11.28
N ARG A 717 13.24 -27.78 10.06
CA ARG A 717 13.72 -28.66 8.98
C ARG A 717 15.18 -28.39 8.64
N ALA A 718 15.58 -27.13 8.59
CA ALA A 718 16.98 -26.77 8.35
C ALA A 718 17.90 -27.18 9.51
N SER A 719 17.39 -27.16 10.75
CA SER A 719 18.13 -27.45 11.98
C SER A 719 18.42 -28.92 12.20
N ASN A 720 17.42 -29.78 12.04
CA ASN A 720 17.51 -31.17 12.52
C ASN A 720 17.50 -32.22 11.38
N THR A 721 17.50 -31.81 10.11
CA THR A 721 17.66 -32.74 8.98
C THR A 721 19.13 -33.01 8.69
N ALA A 722 19.49 -34.26 8.41
CA ALA A 722 20.87 -34.66 8.17
C ALA A 722 21.47 -34.01 6.90
N ARG A 723 22.63 -33.38 7.05
CA ARG A 723 23.44 -32.85 5.92
C ARG A 723 24.20 -33.95 5.18
N LYS A 724 24.60 -35.00 5.89
CA LYS A 724 25.45 -36.09 5.39
C LYS A 724 24.82 -37.43 5.74
N HIS A 725 24.70 -38.30 4.74
CA HIS A 725 24.34 -39.70 4.90
C HIS A 725 25.62 -40.54 5.04
N ALA A 726 25.60 -41.57 5.89
CA ALA A 726 26.78 -42.38 6.20
C ALA A 726 27.39 -43.03 4.94
N ALA A 727 26.55 -43.55 4.04
CA ALA A 727 26.99 -44.21 2.81
C ALA A 727 26.99 -43.31 1.56
N ALA A 728 26.17 -42.25 1.54
CA ALA A 728 25.92 -41.45 0.33
C ALA A 728 26.55 -40.05 0.36
N GLY A 729 27.25 -39.70 1.45
CA GLY A 729 27.94 -38.41 1.56
C GLY A 729 26.98 -37.23 1.78
N TYR A 730 27.42 -36.02 1.41
CA TYR A 730 26.63 -34.80 1.58
C TYR A 730 25.44 -34.76 0.60
N ALA A 731 24.31 -34.21 1.02
CA ALA A 731 23.13 -34.09 0.17
C ALA A 731 23.30 -33.10 -1.00
N GLY A 732 24.22 -32.14 -0.87
CA GLY A 732 24.58 -31.20 -1.92
C GLY A 732 26.09 -31.05 -2.09
N ASP A 733 26.49 -30.15 -2.98
CA ASP A 733 27.87 -30.05 -3.48
C ASP A 733 28.90 -29.56 -2.45
N SER A 734 28.44 -29.09 -1.27
CA SER A 734 29.31 -28.64 -0.19
C SER A 734 28.66 -28.82 1.20
N PRO A 735 29.46 -28.80 2.30
CA PRO A 735 28.91 -28.79 3.66
C PRO A 735 27.97 -27.61 3.97
N GLY A 736 28.12 -26.50 3.23
CA GLY A 736 27.30 -25.30 3.33
C GLY A 736 26.01 -25.33 2.50
N SER A 737 25.80 -26.34 1.66
CA SER A 737 24.58 -26.47 0.84
C SER A 737 23.31 -26.47 1.71
N ARG A 738 22.19 -25.99 1.16
CA ARG A 738 20.84 -26.08 1.77
C ARG A 738 20.15 -27.42 1.49
N GLN A 739 20.74 -28.28 0.65
CA GLN A 739 20.23 -29.62 0.42
C GLN A 739 20.39 -30.47 1.69
N ARG A 740 19.36 -31.25 2.03
CA ARG A 740 19.36 -32.20 3.14
C ARG A 740 18.78 -33.55 2.71
N TRP A 741 19.21 -34.60 3.41
CA TRP A 741 18.68 -35.95 3.21
C TRP A 741 17.43 -36.17 4.06
N VAL A 742 16.30 -36.40 3.40
CA VAL A 742 14.99 -36.70 4.00
C VAL A 742 14.62 -38.17 3.77
N ASN A 743 13.50 -38.62 4.35
CA ASN A 743 13.02 -40.01 4.33
C ASN A 743 13.97 -40.99 5.02
N GLN A 744 14.56 -40.56 6.14
CA GLN A 744 15.37 -41.39 7.03
C GLN A 744 15.24 -40.90 8.48
N PHE A 745 15.58 -41.76 9.43
CA PHE A 745 15.66 -41.38 10.83
C PHE A 745 17.02 -40.79 11.20
N THR A 746 16.97 -39.85 12.13
CA THR A 746 18.11 -39.26 12.84
C THR A 746 17.87 -39.44 14.33
N HIS A 747 18.87 -39.92 15.06
CA HIS A 747 18.72 -40.32 16.45
C HIS A 747 19.59 -39.47 17.36
N THR A 748 18.97 -38.93 18.41
CA THR A 748 19.73 -38.38 19.54
C THR A 748 20.17 -39.55 20.42
N ARG A 749 21.48 -39.67 20.67
CA ARG A 749 22.08 -40.80 21.41
C ARG A 749 22.36 -40.51 22.89
N ARG A 750 22.04 -39.30 23.37
CA ARG A 750 22.19 -38.89 24.77
C ARG A 750 21.01 -38.01 25.17
N LEU A 751 20.71 -37.97 26.46
CA LEU A 751 19.75 -36.99 26.98
C LEU A 751 20.28 -35.57 26.70
N ARG A 752 19.38 -34.67 26.31
CA ARG A 752 19.73 -33.30 25.90
C ARG A 752 20.22 -32.49 27.10
N GLY A 753 21.24 -31.67 26.89
CA GLY A 753 21.78 -30.75 27.89
C GLY A 753 21.90 -29.32 27.37
N PRO A 754 22.46 -28.40 28.16
CA PRO A 754 22.60 -26.97 27.83
C PRO A 754 23.40 -26.67 26.55
N GLN A 755 24.23 -27.62 26.12
CA GLN A 755 24.99 -27.54 24.88
C GLN A 755 24.14 -27.75 23.62
N ASP A 756 22.97 -28.38 23.75
CA ASP A 756 22.09 -28.71 22.64
C ASP A 756 21.13 -27.53 22.39
N LYS A 757 21.44 -26.71 21.37
CA LYS A 757 20.76 -25.43 21.10
C LYS A 757 19.84 -25.47 19.87
N GLU A 758 19.73 -26.63 19.22
CA GLU A 758 19.01 -26.74 17.95
C GLU A 758 17.48 -26.72 18.12
N VAL A 759 16.99 -27.05 19.32
CA VAL A 759 15.56 -27.13 19.64
C VAL A 759 15.32 -26.44 20.98
N VAL A 760 14.33 -25.56 21.02
CA VAL A 760 13.87 -24.90 22.25
C VAL A 760 12.99 -25.83 23.09
N THR A 761 13.03 -25.66 24.41
CA THR A 761 12.27 -26.47 25.38
C THR A 761 12.48 -27.99 25.23
N PRO A 762 13.72 -28.50 25.03
CA PRO A 762 13.93 -29.92 24.75
C PRO A 762 13.62 -30.78 25.97
N ASN A 763 13.09 -31.98 25.73
CA ASN A 763 12.89 -32.97 26.78
C ASN A 763 14.25 -33.52 27.25
N ASN A 764 14.40 -33.74 28.56
CA ASN A 764 15.59 -34.33 29.19
C ASN A 764 15.33 -35.74 29.76
N ASP A 765 14.19 -36.35 29.43
CA ASP A 765 13.70 -37.64 29.94
C ASP A 765 13.52 -38.71 28.84
N THR A 766 13.78 -38.34 27.58
CA THR A 766 13.56 -39.19 26.40
C THR A 766 14.67 -38.99 25.37
N LEU A 767 15.01 -40.05 24.64
CA LEU A 767 15.83 -39.95 23.44
C LEU A 767 14.97 -39.69 22.20
N PHE A 768 15.39 -38.75 21.37
CA PHE A 768 14.68 -38.38 20.15
C PHE A 768 15.03 -39.29 18.96
N THR A 769 14.01 -39.67 18.20
CA THR A 769 14.10 -40.38 16.91
C THR A 769 13.31 -39.59 15.88
N ASN A 770 13.99 -38.78 15.09
CA ASN A 770 13.37 -37.76 14.23
C ASN A 770 13.50 -38.13 12.75
N ALA A 771 12.45 -37.90 11.97
CA ALA A 771 12.50 -38.00 10.51
C ALA A 771 11.69 -36.88 9.86
N TRP A 772 12.15 -36.43 8.69
CA TRP A 772 11.34 -35.61 7.79
C TRP A 772 10.92 -36.47 6.62
N LEU A 773 9.62 -36.51 6.37
CA LEU A 773 9.05 -37.24 5.26
C LEU A 773 8.71 -36.25 4.14
N ASP A 774 9.15 -36.58 2.93
CA ASP A 774 8.72 -35.98 1.69
C ASP A 774 7.86 -37.00 0.93
N LEU A 775 6.55 -36.78 0.95
CA LEU A 775 5.55 -37.65 0.32
C LEU A 775 5.21 -37.22 -1.11
N SER A 776 5.84 -36.16 -1.64
CA SER A 776 5.57 -35.65 -3.00
C SER A 776 5.92 -36.66 -4.10
N GLN A 777 6.78 -37.63 -3.77
CA GLN A 777 7.17 -38.73 -4.66
C GLN A 777 6.41 -40.03 -4.37
N GLY A 778 5.33 -39.98 -3.61
CA GLY A 778 4.50 -41.12 -3.25
C GLY A 778 4.67 -41.62 -1.80
N PRO A 779 3.90 -42.65 -1.40
CA PRO A 779 3.82 -43.11 -0.03
C PRO A 779 5.11 -43.77 0.49
N LEU A 780 5.22 -43.83 1.81
CA LEU A 780 6.35 -44.41 2.55
C LEU A 780 5.87 -45.47 3.54
N VAL A 781 6.75 -46.40 3.90
CA VAL A 781 6.52 -47.38 4.96
C VAL A 781 7.59 -47.18 6.04
N ILE A 782 7.14 -46.82 7.24
CA ILE A 782 7.99 -46.75 8.44
C ILE A 782 7.96 -48.12 9.12
N HIS A 783 9.14 -48.68 9.38
CA HIS A 783 9.30 -49.91 10.14
C HIS A 783 9.68 -49.55 11.57
N VAL A 784 8.84 -49.98 12.51
CA VAL A 784 9.03 -49.78 13.95
C VAL A 784 9.37 -51.14 14.58
N PRO A 785 10.46 -51.24 15.34
CA PRO A 785 10.83 -52.49 16.01
C PRO A 785 9.83 -52.83 17.13
N ALA A 786 9.93 -54.04 17.69
CA ALA A 786 9.20 -54.38 18.90
C ALA A 786 9.72 -53.54 20.07
N MET A 787 8.83 -52.71 20.64
CA MET A 787 9.14 -51.76 21.72
C MET A 787 8.76 -52.28 23.11
N GLY A 788 7.93 -53.32 23.18
CA GLY A 788 7.45 -53.93 24.43
C GLY A 788 6.65 -52.95 25.29
N GLN A 789 6.92 -52.94 26.60
CA GLN A 789 6.21 -52.09 27.57
C GLN A 789 6.85 -50.71 27.78
N ARG A 790 7.98 -50.42 27.12
CA ARG A 790 8.65 -49.12 27.24
C ARG A 790 7.77 -48.03 26.64
N TYR A 791 7.77 -46.85 27.26
CA TYR A 791 7.12 -45.69 26.64
C TYR A 791 7.85 -45.28 25.37
N TRP A 792 7.10 -45.20 24.28
CA TRP A 792 7.56 -44.69 23.01
C TRP A 792 6.40 -44.08 22.23
N VAL A 793 6.74 -43.09 21.40
CA VAL A 793 5.80 -42.46 20.48
C VAL A 793 6.56 -41.94 19.26
N LEU A 794 5.94 -42.04 18.09
CA LEU A 794 6.20 -41.24 16.90
C LEU A 794 5.02 -40.27 16.74
N GLY A 795 5.24 -38.99 17.03
CA GLY A 795 4.26 -37.93 16.75
C GLY A 795 4.41 -37.41 15.34
N PHE A 796 3.30 -37.24 14.62
CA PHE A 796 3.28 -36.74 13.25
C PHE A 796 2.74 -35.30 13.24
N LEU A 797 3.58 -34.36 12.83
CA LEU A 797 3.23 -32.95 12.67
C LEU A 797 3.20 -32.59 11.19
N ASP A 798 2.18 -31.83 10.79
CA ASP A 798 2.15 -31.20 9.46
C ASP A 798 3.06 -29.97 9.40
N ALA A 799 3.20 -29.38 8.21
CA ALA A 799 4.01 -28.18 8.00
C ALA A 799 3.53 -26.96 8.81
N TRP A 800 2.28 -26.97 9.28
CA TRP A 800 1.64 -25.91 10.08
C TRP A 800 1.70 -26.17 11.58
N THR A 801 2.53 -27.12 12.03
CA THR A 801 2.75 -27.54 13.43
C THR A 801 1.59 -28.31 14.06
N ASN A 802 0.52 -28.65 13.32
CA ASN A 802 -0.59 -29.41 13.88
C ASN A 802 -0.16 -30.87 14.12
N PRO A 803 -0.29 -31.39 15.35
CA PRO A 803 -0.03 -32.79 15.62
C PRO A 803 -1.31 -33.59 15.32
N TRP A 804 -1.33 -34.40 14.26
CA TRP A 804 -2.58 -34.99 13.75
C TRP A 804 -2.65 -36.51 13.87
N ALA A 805 -1.50 -37.20 13.99
CA ALA A 805 -1.42 -38.65 14.14
C ALA A 805 -0.30 -39.09 15.09
N TYR A 806 -0.44 -40.30 15.62
CA TYR A 806 0.52 -40.93 16.53
C TYR A 806 0.60 -42.43 16.30
N ALA A 807 1.82 -42.95 16.31
CA ALA A 807 2.09 -44.38 16.55
C ALA A 807 2.88 -44.50 17.85
N GLY A 808 2.51 -45.41 18.73
CA GLY A 808 3.12 -45.46 20.05
C GLY A 808 2.44 -46.44 20.96
N ARG A 809 2.98 -46.58 22.18
CA ARG A 809 2.50 -47.55 23.18
C ARG A 809 0.98 -47.48 23.40
N ARG A 810 0.40 -46.26 23.41
CA ARG A 810 -1.04 -46.05 23.62
C ARG A 810 -1.89 -46.34 22.40
N THR A 811 -1.45 -45.91 21.21
CA THR A 811 -2.30 -45.92 20.00
C THR A 811 -2.14 -47.19 19.17
N THR A 812 -0.94 -47.77 19.14
CA THR A 812 -0.65 -48.95 18.31
C THR A 812 -0.03 -50.10 19.09
N GLY A 813 0.45 -49.90 20.32
CA GLY A 813 0.96 -50.97 21.19
C GLY A 813 2.48 -51.13 21.17
N GLY A 814 2.97 -52.31 21.57
CA GLY A 814 4.41 -52.59 21.75
C GLY A 814 5.03 -53.56 20.74
N ASP A 815 4.24 -54.18 19.88
CA ASP A 815 4.72 -55.13 18.87
C ASP A 815 5.40 -54.43 17.69
N ALA A 816 6.19 -55.17 16.91
CA ALA A 816 6.79 -54.65 15.69
C ALA A 816 5.71 -54.27 14.66
N GLN A 817 5.86 -53.12 14.02
CA GLN A 817 4.81 -52.51 13.20
C GLN A 817 5.34 -51.93 11.90
N ARG A 818 4.47 -51.92 10.89
CA ARG A 818 4.68 -51.23 9.62
C ARG A 818 3.64 -50.13 9.49
N LEU A 819 4.08 -48.88 9.46
CA LEU A 819 3.20 -47.72 9.29
C LEU A 819 3.26 -47.26 7.84
N PHE A 820 2.14 -47.35 7.13
CA PHE A 820 2.02 -46.88 5.76
C PHE A 820 1.54 -45.43 5.75
N VAL A 821 2.42 -44.51 5.36
CA VAL A 821 2.18 -43.06 5.36
C VAL A 821 2.02 -42.59 3.91
N HIS A 822 0.92 -41.91 3.60
CA HIS A 822 0.68 -41.39 2.25
C HIS A 822 0.19 -39.94 2.26
N GLY A 823 0.55 -39.19 1.22
CA GLY A 823 0.06 -37.82 1.01
C GLY A 823 -1.40 -37.79 0.53
N PRO A 824 -2.03 -36.60 0.51
CA PRO A 824 -3.45 -36.43 0.21
C PRO A 824 -3.83 -36.76 -1.25
N GLY A 825 -2.87 -36.72 -2.17
CA GLY A 825 -3.07 -37.04 -3.59
C GLY A 825 -3.09 -38.53 -3.92
N TRP A 826 -2.70 -39.40 -2.99
CA TRP A 826 -2.58 -40.84 -3.26
C TRP A 826 -3.96 -41.54 -3.27
N ARG A 827 -4.13 -42.53 -4.16
CA ARG A 827 -5.42 -43.23 -4.42
C ARG A 827 -5.30 -44.76 -4.53
N GLY A 828 -4.16 -45.33 -4.15
CA GLY A 828 -3.91 -46.78 -4.24
C GLY A 828 -4.51 -47.59 -3.08
N GLN A 829 -4.16 -48.87 -3.01
CA GLN A 829 -4.48 -49.74 -1.87
C GLN A 829 -3.25 -49.91 -0.97
N ALA A 830 -3.45 -49.79 0.35
CA ALA A 830 -2.36 -49.90 1.31
C ALA A 830 -1.86 -51.36 1.39
N PRO A 831 -0.54 -51.59 1.58
CA PRO A 831 -0.02 -52.95 1.76
C PRO A 831 -0.69 -53.66 2.93
N ALA A 832 -1.01 -54.94 2.78
CA ALA A 832 -1.61 -55.74 3.84
C ALA A 832 -0.71 -55.77 5.10
N GLY A 833 -1.34 -55.75 6.28
CA GLY A 833 -0.64 -55.77 7.58
C GLY A 833 0.08 -54.47 7.93
N THR A 834 -0.36 -53.33 7.39
CA THR A 834 0.17 -52.00 7.74
C THR A 834 -0.87 -51.15 8.46
N HIS A 835 -0.41 -50.28 9.37
CA HIS A 835 -1.23 -49.22 9.96
C HIS A 835 -1.20 -48.00 9.04
N VAL A 836 -2.37 -47.58 8.53
CA VAL A 836 -2.48 -46.49 7.56
C VAL A 836 -2.51 -45.13 8.27
N ILE A 837 -1.68 -44.20 7.79
CA ILE A 837 -1.53 -42.83 8.28
C ILE A 837 -1.70 -41.87 7.08
N SER A 838 -2.87 -41.23 6.98
CA SER A 838 -3.26 -40.35 5.87
C SER A 838 -2.84 -38.89 6.12
N ALA A 839 -1.73 -38.47 5.54
CA ALA A 839 -1.15 -37.15 5.81
C ALA A 839 -1.95 -35.99 5.19
N PRO A 840 -2.10 -34.85 5.89
CA PRO A 840 -2.79 -33.66 5.37
C PRO A 840 -1.99 -32.93 4.29
N GLY A 841 -0.69 -33.19 4.16
CA GLY A 841 0.21 -32.61 3.17
C GLY A 841 1.43 -33.50 2.93
N ASP A 842 2.34 -33.04 2.07
CA ASP A 842 3.50 -33.84 1.66
C ASP A 842 4.74 -33.65 2.54
N ASP A 843 4.82 -32.55 3.30
CA ASP A 843 5.91 -32.28 4.24
C ASP A 843 5.48 -32.65 5.67
N ILE A 844 6.03 -33.74 6.19
CA ILE A 844 5.68 -34.25 7.51
C ILE A 844 6.91 -34.35 8.39
N TRP A 845 6.81 -33.79 9.60
CA TRP A 845 7.81 -33.99 10.63
C TRP A 845 7.36 -35.09 11.59
N VAL A 846 8.18 -36.13 11.68
CA VAL A 846 8.02 -37.21 12.67
C VAL A 846 8.95 -36.93 13.83
N ILE A 847 8.37 -36.65 15.00
CA ILE A 847 9.10 -36.46 16.25
C ILE A 847 8.90 -37.66 17.16
N GLY A 848 9.90 -38.54 17.17
CA GLY A 848 9.91 -39.73 18.01
C GLY A 848 10.51 -39.47 19.37
N ARG A 849 9.89 -40.01 20.43
CA ARG A 849 10.42 -40.00 21.80
C ARG A 849 10.41 -41.43 22.34
N ILE A 850 11.54 -41.86 22.87
CA ILE A 850 11.69 -43.15 23.56
C ILE A 850 12.17 -42.86 24.97
N LEU A 851 11.44 -43.33 25.98
CA LEU A 851 11.85 -43.22 27.38
C LEU A 851 13.23 -43.87 27.56
N ALA A 852 14.15 -43.15 28.19
CA ALA A 852 15.47 -43.64 28.52
C ALA A 852 15.87 -43.15 29.91
N ASP A 853 16.33 -44.07 30.75
CA ASP A 853 16.89 -43.70 32.04
C ASP A 853 18.35 -43.25 31.83
N PRO A 854 18.92 -42.36 32.67
CA PRO A 854 20.32 -41.91 32.59
C PRO A 854 21.31 -42.99 33.07
N ASP A 855 21.06 -44.24 32.69
CA ASP A 855 21.87 -45.42 32.96
C ASP A 855 22.55 -45.89 31.66
N PRO A 856 23.87 -46.13 31.64
CA PRO A 856 24.58 -46.55 30.43
C PRO A 856 24.03 -47.82 29.78
N GLN A 857 23.54 -48.79 30.56
CA GLN A 857 22.98 -50.04 30.00
C GLN A 857 21.61 -49.79 29.37
N ASP A 858 20.77 -48.97 30.00
CA ASP A 858 19.48 -48.60 29.43
C ASP A 858 19.63 -47.79 28.14
N LEU A 859 20.56 -46.83 28.11
CA LEU A 859 20.87 -46.06 26.90
C LEU A 859 21.31 -46.96 25.75
N ALA A 860 22.18 -47.95 26.00
CA ALA A 860 22.58 -48.91 24.98
C ALA A 860 21.42 -49.74 24.44
N ARG A 861 20.45 -50.13 25.28
CA ARG A 861 19.22 -50.82 24.84
C ARG A 861 18.36 -49.91 23.95
N VAL A 862 18.22 -48.63 24.31
CA VAL A 862 17.46 -47.68 23.48
C VAL A 862 18.19 -47.40 22.17
N HIS A 863 19.53 -47.36 22.15
CA HIS A 863 20.29 -47.23 20.90
C HIS A 863 20.05 -48.41 19.95
N ALA A 864 20.05 -49.64 20.49
CA ALA A 864 19.75 -50.82 19.70
C ALA A 864 18.33 -50.78 19.11
N LEU A 865 17.34 -50.25 19.85
CA LEU A 865 16.00 -50.01 19.30
C LEU A 865 16.00 -48.94 18.20
N GLN A 866 16.70 -47.82 18.42
CA GLN A 866 16.82 -46.74 17.43
C GLN A 866 17.40 -47.25 16.11
N ASP A 867 18.43 -48.11 16.16
CA ASP A 867 19.11 -48.67 14.99
C ASP A 867 18.22 -49.55 14.11
N LEU A 868 17.10 -50.05 14.65
CA LEU A 868 16.15 -50.90 13.94
C LEU A 868 15.04 -50.11 13.23
N TYR A 869 14.93 -48.80 13.45
CA TYR A 869 13.97 -47.98 12.70
C TYR A 869 14.42 -47.83 11.24
N ALA A 870 13.49 -48.00 10.30
CA ALA A 870 13.76 -47.84 8.88
C ALA A 870 12.60 -47.19 8.14
N ILE A 871 12.90 -46.58 6.99
CA ILE A 871 11.89 -46.02 6.07
C ILE A 871 12.17 -46.58 4.67
N THR A 872 11.16 -47.23 4.09
CA THR A 872 11.22 -47.78 2.74
C THR A 872 10.06 -47.29 1.89
N ARG A 873 10.14 -47.50 0.58
CA ARG A 873 8.97 -47.43 -0.30
C ARG A 873 8.08 -48.67 -0.10
N PRO A 874 6.83 -48.67 -0.61
CA PRO A 874 5.92 -49.81 -0.45
C PRO A 874 6.41 -51.09 -1.14
N ASP A 875 7.22 -50.95 -2.20
CA ASP A 875 7.88 -52.05 -2.92
C ASP A 875 9.18 -52.54 -2.25
N GLY A 876 9.56 -51.96 -1.11
CA GLY A 876 10.77 -52.29 -0.36
C GLY A 876 12.03 -51.55 -0.82
N SER A 877 11.96 -50.71 -1.86
CA SER A 877 13.10 -49.92 -2.31
C SER A 877 13.49 -48.81 -1.31
N PRO A 878 14.74 -48.30 -1.36
CA PRO A 878 15.18 -47.21 -0.48
C PRO A 878 14.32 -45.95 -0.61
N ALA A 879 13.91 -45.36 0.51
CA ALA A 879 13.08 -44.15 0.52
C ALA A 879 13.87 -42.83 0.42
N LEU A 880 15.19 -42.88 0.59
CA LEU A 880 16.09 -41.74 0.76
C LEU A 880 15.92 -40.71 -0.37
N ALA A 881 15.70 -39.44 0.00
CA ALA A 881 15.50 -38.34 -0.94
C ALA A 881 16.24 -37.07 -0.51
N ARG A 882 16.33 -36.09 -1.41
CA ARG A 882 16.98 -34.79 -1.17
C ARG A 882 15.94 -33.68 -1.24
N LEU A 883 16.05 -32.73 -0.32
CA LEU A 883 15.15 -31.59 -0.23
C LEU A 883 15.94 -30.31 0.10
N ASP A 884 15.60 -29.20 -0.54
CA ASP A 884 16.09 -27.88 -0.16
C ASP A 884 15.35 -27.39 1.09
N VAL A 885 16.07 -27.13 2.18
CA VAL A 885 15.48 -26.66 3.44
C VAL A 885 15.37 -25.14 3.55
N LEU A 886 15.70 -24.40 2.49
CA LEU A 886 15.52 -22.95 2.30
C LEU A 886 16.38 -22.04 3.19
N LEU A 887 16.85 -22.55 4.32
CA LEU A 887 17.63 -21.87 5.35
C LEU A 887 18.95 -22.61 5.61
N ASP A 888 19.98 -21.89 6.04
CA ASP A 888 21.32 -22.46 6.30
C ASP A 888 21.58 -22.81 7.78
N ASN A 889 20.59 -22.54 8.65
CA ASN A 889 20.50 -22.88 10.07
C ASN A 889 21.42 -22.09 11.03
N ARG A 890 21.75 -20.82 10.73
CA ARG A 890 22.67 -20.04 11.57
C ARG A 890 22.00 -19.13 12.63
N GLU A 891 20.75 -18.71 12.42
CA GLU A 891 20.09 -17.71 13.28
C GLU A 891 18.70 -18.14 13.77
N THR A 892 18.43 -17.96 15.07
CA THR A 892 17.15 -18.29 15.74
C THR A 892 16.39 -17.05 16.24
N GLY A 893 16.88 -15.86 15.88
CA GLY A 893 16.29 -14.56 16.19
C GLY A 893 15.14 -14.17 15.27
N VAL A 894 14.77 -12.89 15.34
CA VAL A 894 13.82 -12.25 14.42
C VAL A 894 14.41 -12.31 13.01
N PRO A 895 13.73 -12.91 12.02
CA PRO A 895 14.24 -12.96 10.66
C PRO A 895 14.17 -11.57 9.99
N ASP A 896 15.00 -11.38 8.98
CA ASP A 896 14.83 -10.28 8.03
C ASP A 896 13.53 -10.48 7.23
N ALA A 897 12.79 -9.39 7.00
CA ALA A 897 11.49 -9.42 6.33
C ALA A 897 11.55 -10.04 4.92
N ASP A 898 12.62 -9.77 4.16
CA ASP A 898 12.76 -10.30 2.79
C ASP A 898 13.09 -11.81 2.83
N GLU A 899 13.89 -12.27 3.81
CA GLU A 899 14.11 -13.70 4.02
C GLU A 899 12.83 -14.41 4.46
N TYR A 900 12.06 -13.80 5.37
CA TYR A 900 10.78 -14.33 5.84
C TYR A 900 9.81 -14.58 4.68
N LEU A 901 9.65 -13.58 3.80
CA LEU A 901 8.82 -13.68 2.59
C LEU A 901 9.33 -14.76 1.63
N ARG A 902 10.64 -14.77 1.33
CA ARG A 902 11.25 -15.76 0.42
C ARG A 902 11.01 -17.21 0.88
N VAL A 903 11.15 -17.47 2.18
CA VAL A 903 10.92 -18.82 2.74
C VAL A 903 9.44 -19.18 2.67
N LEU A 904 8.56 -18.25 3.05
CA LEU A 904 7.13 -18.50 3.05
C LEU A 904 6.53 -18.66 1.67
N ASP A 905 7.03 -17.97 0.64
CA ASP A 905 6.57 -18.16 -0.74
C ASP A 905 6.70 -19.63 -1.17
N VAL A 906 7.84 -20.26 -0.87
CA VAL A 906 8.08 -21.67 -1.20
C VAL A 906 7.27 -22.60 -0.29
N MET A 907 7.24 -22.31 1.02
CA MET A 907 6.55 -23.16 1.99
C MET A 907 5.03 -23.14 1.78
N LEU A 908 4.42 -21.99 1.47
CA LEU A 908 2.99 -21.84 1.20
C LEU A 908 2.58 -22.51 -0.10
N ALA A 909 3.41 -22.43 -1.14
CA ALA A 909 3.15 -23.13 -2.40
C ALA A 909 3.12 -24.65 -2.21
N ARG A 910 3.98 -25.18 -1.34
CA ARG A 910 4.08 -26.61 -1.05
C ARG A 910 3.08 -27.08 0.02
N ASN A 911 2.72 -26.21 0.95
CA ASN A 911 1.83 -26.48 2.08
C ASN A 911 0.78 -25.37 2.20
N PRO A 912 -0.22 -25.34 1.30
CA PRO A 912 -1.23 -24.29 1.28
C PRO A 912 -1.97 -24.20 2.61
N SER A 913 -2.29 -22.97 3.03
CA SER A 913 -3.03 -22.74 4.27
C SER A 913 -4.45 -23.29 4.15
N PRO A 914 -4.97 -23.99 5.17
CA PRO A 914 -6.37 -24.42 5.21
C PRO A 914 -7.35 -23.24 5.42
N THR A 915 -6.86 -22.06 5.83
CA THR A 915 -7.63 -20.82 5.97
C THR A 915 -7.08 -19.71 5.08
N ALA A 916 -7.94 -18.79 4.64
CA ALA A 916 -7.49 -17.62 3.88
C ALA A 916 -6.47 -16.81 4.71
N LEU A 917 -5.38 -16.37 4.06
CA LEU A 917 -4.40 -15.47 4.64
C LEU A 917 -4.79 -14.03 4.28
N PRO A 918 -5.49 -13.29 5.14
CA PRO A 918 -5.89 -11.92 4.82
C PRO A 918 -4.64 -11.06 4.61
N HIS A 919 -4.64 -10.27 3.54
CA HIS A 919 -3.60 -9.27 3.25
C HIS A 919 -2.17 -9.82 3.14
N TRP A 920 -2.01 -11.06 2.64
CA TRP A 920 -0.69 -11.68 2.41
C TRP A 920 -0.19 -11.50 0.96
N PRO A 921 1.08 -11.05 0.74
CA PRO A 921 2.03 -10.56 1.74
C PRO A 921 1.65 -9.16 2.26
N PRO A 922 1.94 -8.83 3.53
CA PRO A 922 1.67 -7.51 4.08
C PRO A 922 2.52 -6.45 3.37
N GLY A 923 1.96 -5.24 3.20
CA GLY A 923 2.45 -4.14 2.35
C GLY A 923 3.96 -3.85 2.35
N ALA A 924 4.41 -2.77 2.99
CA ALA A 924 5.81 -2.36 2.94
C ALA A 924 6.71 -3.29 3.78
N SER A 925 7.92 -3.61 3.31
CA SER A 925 8.88 -4.47 4.03
C SER A 925 9.25 -3.92 5.43
N SER A 926 9.20 -2.58 5.61
CA SER A 926 9.36 -1.93 6.92
C SER A 926 8.32 -2.34 7.95
N ASP A 927 7.06 -2.47 7.52
CA ASP A 927 5.93 -2.75 8.41
C ASP A 927 5.97 -4.22 8.84
N LEU A 928 6.34 -5.10 7.89
CA LEU A 928 6.60 -6.51 8.17
C LEU A 928 7.76 -6.70 9.14
N GLN A 929 8.86 -5.96 9.00
CA GLN A 929 9.99 -6.07 9.92
C GLN A 929 9.62 -5.65 11.36
N GLN A 930 8.84 -4.59 11.51
CA GLN A 930 8.33 -4.15 12.81
C GLN A 930 7.37 -5.17 13.41
N ALA A 931 6.45 -5.71 12.59
CA ALA A 931 5.53 -6.76 13.02
C ALA A 931 6.27 -8.03 13.45
N LEU A 932 7.30 -8.47 12.71
CA LEU A 932 8.16 -9.60 13.07
C LEU A 932 8.83 -9.37 14.41
N ALA A 933 9.46 -8.20 14.62
CA ALA A 933 10.11 -7.88 15.89
C ALA A 933 9.12 -7.94 17.05
N ARG A 934 7.96 -7.29 16.90
CA ARG A 934 6.92 -7.25 17.92
C ARG A 934 6.34 -8.63 18.24
N VAL A 935 5.94 -9.42 17.24
CA VAL A 935 5.40 -10.77 17.48
C VAL A 935 6.44 -11.65 18.18
N TYR A 936 7.71 -11.59 17.78
CA TYR A 936 8.77 -12.38 18.43
C TYR A 936 8.98 -11.98 19.89
N THR A 937 8.91 -10.68 20.20
CA THR A 937 8.98 -10.16 21.57
C THR A 937 7.75 -10.57 22.37
N ASP A 938 6.54 -10.29 21.88
CA ASP A 938 5.27 -10.52 22.58
C ASP A 938 5.07 -12.02 22.90
N LEU A 939 5.41 -12.91 21.98
CA LEU A 939 5.32 -14.36 22.21
C LEU A 939 6.34 -14.88 23.24
N ARG A 940 7.42 -14.15 23.52
CA ARG A 940 8.51 -14.57 24.43
C ARG A 940 8.42 -13.92 25.80
N GLU A 941 8.10 -12.63 25.86
CA GLU A 941 8.25 -11.82 27.07
C GLU A 941 6.99 -11.76 27.92
N VAL A 942 5.81 -11.75 27.29
CA VAL A 942 4.52 -11.63 28.00
C VAL A 942 4.25 -12.90 28.80
N ALA A 943 4.26 -12.76 30.14
CA ALA A 943 3.97 -13.85 31.06
C ALA A 943 2.49 -14.25 31.00
N GLN A 944 2.24 -15.56 30.96
CA GLN A 944 0.88 -16.08 31.00
C GLN A 944 0.32 -16.01 32.43
N PRO A 945 -0.94 -15.59 32.63
CA PRO A 945 -1.59 -15.58 33.93
C PRO A 945 -1.82 -17.01 34.44
N SER A 946 -1.86 -17.20 35.76
CA SER A 946 -2.06 -18.51 36.39
C SER A 946 -3.52 -18.98 36.28
N GLU A 947 -3.90 -19.53 35.13
CA GLU A 947 -5.26 -20.02 34.86
C GLU A 947 -5.63 -21.30 35.63
N LEU A 948 -4.64 -22.17 35.92
CA LEU A 948 -4.85 -23.38 36.73
C LEU A 948 -4.65 -23.15 38.23
N GLY A 949 -4.33 -21.92 38.64
CA GLY A 949 -3.98 -21.58 40.02
C GLY A 949 -2.57 -22.01 40.43
N GLY A 950 -2.08 -21.44 41.54
CA GLY A 950 -0.81 -21.84 42.16
C GLY A 950 0.46 -21.52 41.33
N GLY A 951 0.36 -20.66 40.32
CA GLY A 951 1.46 -20.30 39.42
C GLY A 951 1.44 -21.07 38.09
N TRP A 952 0.55 -22.07 37.96
CA TRP A 952 0.42 -22.86 36.74
C TRP A 952 -0.53 -22.23 35.72
N THR A 953 -0.17 -22.32 34.45
CA THR A 953 -0.92 -21.84 33.29
C THR A 953 -1.54 -23.03 32.55
N THR A 954 -2.63 -22.80 31.81
CA THR A 954 -3.32 -23.84 31.02
C THR A 954 -2.38 -24.60 30.09
N ALA A 955 -2.60 -25.91 29.96
CA ALA A 955 -1.85 -26.78 29.05
C ALA A 955 -2.18 -26.48 27.58
N VAL A 956 -1.25 -26.72 26.67
CA VAL A 956 -1.56 -26.68 25.23
C VAL A 956 -2.57 -27.78 24.92
N THR A 957 -3.83 -27.43 24.67
CA THR A 957 -4.98 -28.36 24.58
C THR A 957 -5.18 -29.01 23.22
N VAL A 958 -4.23 -28.82 22.29
CA VAL A 958 -4.30 -29.38 20.94
C VAL A 958 -4.41 -30.90 20.96
N ARG A 959 -5.33 -31.46 20.18
CA ARG A 959 -5.43 -32.92 19.96
C ARG A 959 -4.97 -33.31 18.56
N THR A 960 -5.59 -32.71 17.56
CA THR A 960 -5.33 -32.98 16.13
C THR A 960 -4.99 -31.72 15.31
N ASN A 961 -5.52 -30.56 15.70
CA ASN A 961 -5.24 -29.26 15.06
C ASN A 961 -5.62 -28.10 16.00
N PHE A 962 -5.05 -26.92 15.76
CA PHE A 962 -5.32 -25.69 16.54
C PHE A 962 -6.56 -24.90 16.07
N GLY A 963 -7.19 -25.25 14.94
CA GLY A 963 -8.33 -24.52 14.40
C GLY A 963 -8.06 -23.02 14.22
N GLN A 964 -8.88 -22.18 14.86
CA GLN A 964 -8.77 -20.71 14.84
C GLN A 964 -7.91 -20.15 15.98
N ASP A 965 -7.31 -20.99 16.82
CA ASP A 965 -6.40 -20.56 17.89
C ASP A 965 -5.00 -20.25 17.34
N ILE A 966 -4.93 -19.14 16.61
CA ILE A 966 -3.73 -18.68 15.91
C ILE A 966 -2.63 -18.29 16.90
N GLU A 967 -3.00 -17.63 18.00
CA GLU A 967 -2.02 -17.16 18.99
C GLU A 967 -1.32 -18.33 19.67
N THR A 968 -2.07 -19.30 20.21
CA THR A 968 -1.48 -20.47 20.88
C THR A 968 -0.62 -21.25 19.89
N ARG A 969 -1.05 -21.41 18.64
CA ARG A 969 -0.25 -22.09 17.60
C ARG A 969 1.05 -21.36 17.30
N ALA A 970 1.01 -20.03 17.13
CA ALA A 970 2.19 -19.21 16.88
C ALA A 970 3.19 -19.30 18.05
N ARG A 971 2.67 -19.26 19.28
CA ARG A 971 3.46 -19.42 20.51
C ARG A 971 4.09 -20.81 20.60
N VAL A 972 3.33 -21.87 20.35
CA VAL A 972 3.82 -23.25 20.30
C VAL A 972 4.92 -23.39 19.26
N ALA A 973 4.72 -22.89 18.04
CA ALA A 973 5.72 -22.94 16.99
C ALA A 973 7.04 -22.25 17.36
N ARG A 974 6.95 -21.16 18.13
CA ARG A 974 8.13 -20.34 18.48
C ARG A 974 8.84 -20.81 19.75
N ASN A 975 8.09 -21.33 20.74
CA ASN A 975 8.60 -21.61 22.09
C ASN A 975 8.62 -23.11 22.43
N TRP A 976 7.66 -23.89 21.92
CA TRP A 976 7.38 -25.29 22.33
C TRP A 976 7.18 -26.22 21.13
N ILE A 977 7.93 -25.97 20.07
CA ILE A 977 7.78 -26.66 18.79
C ILE A 977 8.00 -28.17 18.95
N GLY A 978 7.14 -28.97 18.30
CA GLY A 978 7.12 -30.42 18.50
C GLY A 978 6.23 -30.88 19.67
N THR A 979 5.35 -30.01 20.17
CA THR A 979 4.24 -30.37 21.07
C THR A 979 3.41 -31.49 20.46
N LEU A 980 3.19 -32.56 21.23
CA LEU A 980 2.26 -33.62 20.87
C LEU A 980 0.84 -33.27 21.30
N GLY A 981 -0.14 -33.98 20.77
CA GLY A 981 -1.50 -33.88 21.24
C GLY A 981 -1.61 -34.25 22.71
N ILE A 982 -2.51 -33.54 23.39
CA ILE A 982 -2.66 -33.56 24.84
C ILE A 982 -2.93 -34.96 25.43
N ASP A 983 -3.57 -35.86 24.67
CA ASP A 983 -3.81 -37.25 25.10
C ASP A 983 -2.54 -38.09 25.19
N GLU A 984 -1.51 -37.70 24.46
CA GLU A 984 -0.24 -38.40 24.41
C GLU A 984 0.77 -37.79 25.38
N ALA A 985 0.91 -36.47 25.37
CA ALA A 985 1.71 -35.74 26.33
C ALA A 985 1.09 -34.37 26.60
N MET A 986 0.83 -34.08 27.88
CA MET A 986 0.35 -32.77 28.34
C MET A 986 1.53 -31.98 28.91
N TYR A 987 1.61 -30.70 28.54
CA TYR A 987 2.66 -29.78 28.95
C TYR A 987 2.02 -28.63 29.73
N ILE A 988 2.35 -28.52 31.01
CA ILE A 988 1.80 -27.52 31.93
C ILE A 988 2.95 -26.64 32.37
N MET A 989 2.74 -25.33 32.37
CA MET A 989 3.83 -24.38 32.54
C MET A 989 3.62 -23.52 33.78
N ALA A 990 4.70 -23.14 34.43
CA ALA A 990 4.70 -22.12 35.46
C ALA A 990 5.76 -21.07 35.15
N GLU A 991 5.30 -19.86 34.84
CA GLU A 991 6.15 -18.68 34.60
C GLU A 991 6.13 -17.70 35.79
N VAL A 992 5.13 -17.83 36.65
CA VAL A 992 4.92 -17.05 37.85
C VAL A 992 4.79 -17.98 39.06
N ASP A 993 5.02 -17.44 40.25
CA ASP A 993 4.77 -18.14 41.51
C ASP A 993 3.27 -18.10 41.88
N ALA A 994 2.93 -18.74 43.00
CA ALA A 994 1.54 -18.79 43.49
C ALA A 994 0.92 -17.42 43.83
N ASN A 995 1.73 -16.37 43.94
CA ASN A 995 1.27 -14.99 44.17
C ASN A 995 1.25 -14.16 42.88
N GLY A 996 1.58 -14.76 41.73
CA GLY A 996 1.63 -14.10 40.43
C GLY A 996 2.94 -13.37 40.11
N ALA A 997 3.98 -13.50 40.94
CA ALA A 997 5.28 -12.88 40.66
C ALA A 997 6.12 -13.74 39.69
N PRO A 998 6.78 -13.18 38.67
CA PRO A 998 7.62 -13.95 37.75
C PRO A 998 8.70 -14.78 38.45
N LEU A 999 8.92 -16.01 37.98
CA LEU A 999 9.95 -16.89 38.53
C LEU A 999 11.35 -16.38 38.18
N ASN A 1000 12.19 -16.18 39.20
CA ASN A 1000 13.57 -15.71 39.06
C ASN A 1000 14.47 -16.37 40.10
N GLY A 1001 15.67 -16.82 39.69
CA GLY A 1001 16.57 -17.55 40.59
C GLY A 1001 17.28 -16.72 41.66
N ALA A 1002 17.01 -15.41 41.76
CA ALA A 1002 17.25 -14.60 42.96
C ALA A 1002 16.35 -15.03 44.15
N SER A 1003 15.26 -15.74 43.86
CA SER A 1003 14.31 -16.25 44.86
C SER A 1003 14.41 -17.77 45.00
N ARG A 1004 13.84 -18.28 46.10
CA ARG A 1004 13.78 -19.72 46.39
C ARG A 1004 12.32 -20.15 46.34
N TYR A 1005 12.07 -21.31 45.75
CA TYR A 1005 10.72 -21.85 45.61
C TYR A 1005 10.68 -23.31 46.07
N VAL A 1006 9.52 -23.72 46.58
CA VAL A 1006 9.22 -25.11 46.92
C VAL A 1006 7.93 -25.52 46.23
N LEU A 1007 7.99 -26.66 45.54
CA LEU A 1007 6.82 -27.36 45.02
C LEU A 1007 6.61 -28.63 45.83
N ARG A 1008 5.42 -28.82 46.41
CA ARG A 1008 5.14 -29.96 47.29
C ARG A 1008 3.92 -30.74 46.85
N PHE A 1009 4.11 -31.98 46.44
CA PHE A 1009 3.03 -32.93 46.21
C PHE A 1009 2.61 -33.58 47.54
N PRO A 1010 1.30 -33.64 47.86
CA PRO A 1010 0.83 -34.30 49.06
C PRO A 1010 1.00 -35.83 48.96
N PRO A 1011 0.94 -36.56 50.09
CA PRO A 1011 1.01 -38.02 50.08
C PRO A 1011 -0.04 -38.62 49.16
N GLN A 1012 0.38 -39.52 48.26
CA GLN A 1012 -0.48 -40.14 47.22
C GLN A 1012 -1.14 -39.15 46.22
N GLY A 1013 -0.82 -37.85 46.26
CA GLY A 1013 -1.36 -36.81 45.36
C GLY A 1013 -0.40 -36.38 44.25
N GLY A 1014 0.41 -37.31 43.74
CA GLY A 1014 1.26 -37.07 42.56
C GLY A 1014 0.45 -37.05 41.25
N PRO A 1015 1.04 -36.57 40.13
CA PRO A 1015 0.38 -36.59 38.83
C PRO A 1015 -0.06 -38.01 38.39
N GLN A 1016 -1.28 -38.11 37.87
CA GLN A 1016 -1.91 -39.36 37.43
C GLN A 1016 -1.64 -39.59 35.94
N VAL A 1017 -0.70 -40.48 35.63
CA VAL A 1017 -0.22 -40.73 34.27
C VAL A 1017 -0.25 -42.23 33.93
N GLY A 1018 -0.33 -42.55 32.64
CA GLY A 1018 -0.21 -43.93 32.12
C GLY A 1018 1.24 -44.35 31.85
N ALA A 1019 2.17 -43.40 31.77
CA ALA A 1019 3.58 -43.66 31.53
C ALA A 1019 4.50 -43.12 32.63
N PHE A 1020 4.77 -41.82 32.65
CA PHE A 1020 5.63 -41.15 33.64
C PHE A 1020 5.40 -39.62 33.61
N TRP A 1021 5.95 -38.88 34.56
CA TRP A 1021 5.91 -37.42 34.57
C TRP A 1021 7.25 -36.79 34.93
N SER A 1022 7.47 -35.56 34.51
CA SER A 1022 8.70 -34.82 34.82
C SER A 1022 8.48 -33.31 34.89
N ILE A 1023 9.28 -32.61 35.69
CA ILE A 1023 9.34 -31.15 35.80
C ILE A 1023 10.72 -30.72 35.34
N THR A 1024 10.77 -29.96 34.26
CA THR A 1024 12.02 -29.45 33.68
C THR A 1024 12.07 -27.93 33.80
N LEU A 1025 13.25 -27.38 34.08
CA LEU A 1025 13.49 -25.95 34.19
C LEU A 1025 14.19 -25.42 32.93
N TYR A 1026 13.72 -24.29 32.42
CA TYR A 1026 14.30 -23.60 31.27
C TYR A 1026 14.57 -22.14 31.58
N ARG A 1027 15.64 -21.59 31.00
CA ARG A 1027 15.86 -20.14 30.99
C ARG A 1027 14.75 -19.48 30.17
N ARG A 1028 14.21 -18.38 30.67
CA ARG A 1028 13.10 -17.66 30.00
C ARG A 1028 13.53 -17.01 28.68
N SER A 1029 14.75 -16.47 28.61
CA SER A 1029 15.20 -15.66 27.46
C SER A 1029 15.34 -16.46 26.15
N ASP A 1030 15.73 -17.73 26.24
CA ASP A 1030 16.02 -18.56 25.06
C ASP A 1030 15.27 -19.91 25.06
N CYS A 1031 14.52 -20.23 26.13
CA CYS A 1031 13.85 -21.52 26.32
C CYS A 1031 14.82 -22.72 26.31
N LEU A 1032 16.09 -22.53 26.68
CA LEU A 1032 17.09 -23.59 26.72
C LEU A 1032 17.32 -24.10 28.15
N LEU A 1033 17.93 -25.28 28.23
CA LEU A 1033 18.33 -25.90 29.49
C LEU A 1033 19.43 -25.08 30.18
N VAL A 1034 19.32 -24.93 31.49
CA VAL A 1034 20.29 -24.19 32.32
C VAL A 1034 21.42 -25.12 32.75
N ALA A 1035 22.66 -24.72 32.46
CA ALA A 1035 23.84 -25.41 32.97
C ALA A 1035 23.90 -25.32 34.50
N ASN A 1036 24.13 -26.45 35.16
CA ASN A 1036 24.15 -26.51 36.61
C ASN A 1036 25.15 -27.54 37.16
N PRO A 1037 25.57 -27.41 38.44
CA PRO A 1037 26.68 -28.17 39.00
C PRO A 1037 26.47 -29.69 39.09
N ILE A 1038 25.22 -30.15 39.06
CA ILE A 1038 24.87 -31.57 39.23
C ILE A 1038 24.31 -32.19 37.93
N ALA A 1039 24.36 -31.44 36.83
CA ALA A 1039 23.82 -31.84 35.51
C ALA A 1039 22.37 -32.35 35.57
N ARG A 1040 21.55 -31.82 36.49
CA ARG A 1040 20.15 -32.19 36.65
C ARG A 1040 19.26 -31.09 36.08
N HIS A 1041 18.53 -31.41 35.03
CA HIS A 1041 17.67 -30.46 34.36
C HIS A 1041 16.18 -30.76 34.53
N SER A 1042 15.86 -32.00 34.92
CA SER A 1042 14.50 -32.47 35.15
C SER A 1042 14.42 -33.30 36.43
N ILE A 1043 13.26 -33.28 37.10
CA ILE A 1043 12.89 -34.16 38.22
C ILE A 1043 11.50 -34.74 37.96
N GLY A 1044 11.32 -36.03 38.19
CA GLY A 1044 10.08 -36.77 37.95
C GLY A 1044 10.00 -38.05 38.77
N ASP A 1045 8.89 -38.78 38.66
CA ASP A 1045 8.64 -40.06 39.35
C ASP A 1045 9.73 -41.13 39.12
N ARG A 1046 10.46 -41.02 38.01
CA ARG A 1046 11.57 -41.92 37.65
C ARG A 1046 12.95 -41.43 38.09
N THR A 1047 13.05 -40.29 38.77
CA THR A 1047 14.35 -39.76 39.22
C THR A 1047 14.97 -40.68 40.28
N PRO A 1048 16.20 -41.19 40.08
CA PRO A 1048 16.83 -42.05 41.07
C PRO A 1048 17.09 -41.31 42.39
N GLY A 1049 16.79 -41.96 43.52
CA GLY A 1049 17.13 -41.44 44.84
C GLY A 1049 16.26 -40.30 45.35
N LEU A 1050 14.99 -40.19 44.90
CA LEU A 1050 14.04 -39.24 45.47
C LEU A 1050 13.84 -39.48 46.98
N VAL A 1051 13.87 -38.40 47.74
CA VAL A 1051 13.63 -38.40 49.19
C VAL A 1051 12.21 -37.92 49.45
N TYR A 1052 11.40 -38.72 50.15
CA TYR A 1052 10.04 -38.34 50.53
C TYR A 1052 10.02 -37.68 51.91
N ASP A 1053 9.09 -36.74 52.10
CA ASP A 1053 8.81 -36.10 53.38
C ASP A 1053 8.33 -37.15 54.41
N ALA A 1054 8.40 -36.82 55.70
CA ALA A 1054 8.02 -37.76 56.77
C ALA A 1054 6.55 -38.25 56.70
N ASP A 1055 5.66 -37.47 56.08
CA ASP A 1055 4.25 -37.83 55.85
C ASP A 1055 4.03 -38.59 54.53
N GLY A 1056 5.07 -38.84 53.75
CA GLY A 1056 5.01 -39.50 52.44
C GLY A 1056 4.79 -38.53 51.27
N GLY A 1057 4.80 -37.22 51.50
CA GLY A 1057 4.78 -36.20 50.44
C GLY A 1057 6.11 -36.09 49.67
N LEU A 1058 6.10 -35.36 48.55
CA LEU A 1058 7.31 -35.09 47.76
C LEU A 1058 7.51 -33.58 47.62
N SER A 1059 8.52 -33.05 48.33
CA SER A 1059 8.95 -31.67 48.23
C SER A 1059 10.14 -31.51 47.26
N ILE A 1060 10.07 -30.53 46.36
CA ILE A 1060 11.12 -30.18 45.39
C ILE A 1060 11.54 -28.73 45.62
N ASP A 1061 12.80 -28.54 46.01
CA ASP A 1061 13.46 -27.24 46.12
C ASP A 1061 13.89 -26.74 44.74
N ILE A 1062 13.48 -25.51 44.38
CA ILE A 1062 13.84 -24.83 43.13
C ILE A 1062 14.53 -23.52 43.48
N ARG A 1063 15.86 -23.50 43.35
CA ARG A 1063 16.72 -22.39 43.79
C ARG A 1063 18.13 -22.51 43.23
N ALA A 1064 18.86 -21.40 43.20
CA ALA A 1064 20.21 -21.33 42.64
C ALA A 1064 21.30 -21.93 43.57
N ASP A 1065 21.11 -21.87 44.88
CA ASP A 1065 22.05 -22.37 45.88
C ASP A 1065 21.65 -23.76 46.42
N HIS A 1066 22.65 -24.58 46.75
CA HIS A 1066 22.43 -25.95 47.22
C HIS A 1066 21.59 -25.98 48.52
N PRO A 1067 20.44 -26.68 48.59
CA PRO A 1067 19.52 -26.65 49.74
C PRO A 1067 19.99 -27.45 50.97
N GLY A 1068 21.06 -28.24 50.83
CA GLY A 1068 21.56 -29.17 51.86
C GLY A 1068 21.40 -30.63 51.40
N GLU A 1069 22.03 -31.56 52.12
CA GLU A 1069 21.91 -32.99 51.80
C GLU A 1069 20.49 -33.52 52.05
N GLY A 1070 20.08 -34.56 51.32
CA GLY A 1070 18.78 -35.21 51.51
C GLY A 1070 17.56 -34.44 51.00
N ARG A 1071 17.75 -33.44 50.13
CA ARG A 1071 16.67 -32.64 49.52
C ARG A 1071 16.56 -32.91 48.01
N ASN A 1072 15.33 -32.98 47.49
CA ASN A 1072 15.13 -33.04 46.03
C ASN A 1072 15.32 -31.64 45.47
N TRP A 1073 16.38 -31.44 44.67
CA TRP A 1073 16.78 -30.10 44.22
C TRP A 1073 16.84 -30.00 42.70
N LEU A 1074 16.14 -28.99 42.16
CA LEU A 1074 16.23 -28.54 40.77
C LEU A 1074 16.97 -27.18 40.72
N PRO A 1075 18.24 -27.15 40.24
CA PRO A 1075 19.03 -25.92 40.24
C PRO A 1075 18.46 -24.84 39.29
N ALA A 1076 18.11 -23.68 39.83
CA ALA A 1076 17.67 -22.51 39.07
C ALA A 1076 18.86 -21.60 38.68
N PRO A 1077 18.79 -20.84 37.57
CA PRO A 1077 19.85 -19.91 37.18
C PRO A 1077 19.88 -18.70 38.12
N ARG A 1078 21.06 -18.33 38.63
CA ARG A 1078 21.19 -17.22 39.58
C ARG A 1078 20.83 -15.89 38.91
N ASP A 1079 19.97 -15.11 39.58
CA ASP A 1079 19.52 -13.76 39.15
C ASP A 1079 18.88 -13.68 37.75
N GLU A 1080 18.56 -14.82 37.13
CA GLU A 1080 17.93 -14.90 35.81
C GLU A 1080 16.48 -15.41 35.91
N GLY A 1081 15.64 -14.96 34.98
CA GLY A 1081 14.27 -15.46 34.83
C GLY A 1081 14.24 -16.87 34.27
N PHE A 1082 13.37 -17.72 34.82
CA PHE A 1082 13.17 -19.10 34.36
C PHE A 1082 11.68 -19.45 34.32
N TYR A 1083 11.35 -20.59 33.72
CA TYR A 1083 10.02 -21.19 33.85
C TYR A 1083 10.14 -22.71 34.01
N LEU A 1084 9.08 -23.29 34.56
CA LEU A 1084 8.96 -24.74 34.75
C LEU A 1084 8.01 -25.32 33.70
N THR A 1085 8.29 -26.55 33.27
CA THR A 1085 7.35 -27.34 32.48
C THR A 1085 7.14 -28.69 33.14
N LEU A 1086 5.93 -28.91 33.64
CA LEU A 1086 5.43 -30.22 34.07
C LEU A 1086 4.90 -30.98 32.86
N ARG A 1087 5.54 -32.10 32.53
CA ARG A 1087 5.21 -33.01 31.45
C ARG A 1087 4.51 -34.23 32.01
N LEU A 1088 3.33 -34.52 31.48
CA LEU A 1088 2.54 -35.71 31.81
C LEU A 1088 2.43 -36.58 30.57
N TYR A 1089 3.03 -37.77 30.57
CA TYR A 1089 2.96 -38.69 29.44
C TYR A 1089 1.82 -39.67 29.63
N GLN A 1090 0.88 -39.69 28.68
CA GLN A 1090 -0.41 -40.39 28.75
C GLN A 1090 -1.21 -39.91 29.98
N PRO A 1091 -1.56 -38.61 30.07
CA PRO A 1091 -2.29 -38.08 31.21
C PRO A 1091 -3.62 -38.79 31.40
N GLN A 1092 -3.96 -39.09 32.64
CA GLN A 1092 -5.26 -39.69 32.97
C GLN A 1092 -6.37 -38.62 32.96
N ARG A 1093 -7.61 -39.11 33.06
CA ARG A 1093 -8.85 -38.34 32.94
C ARG A 1093 -8.88 -37.07 33.79
N ALA A 1094 -8.41 -37.12 35.04
CA ALA A 1094 -8.43 -35.96 35.95
C ALA A 1094 -7.69 -34.74 35.38
N HIS A 1095 -6.59 -34.96 34.65
CA HIS A 1095 -5.84 -33.88 34.01
C HIS A 1095 -6.54 -33.37 32.75
N LEU A 1096 -7.06 -34.29 31.91
CA LEU A 1096 -7.73 -33.94 30.65
C LEU A 1096 -9.05 -33.19 30.86
N GLU A 1097 -9.70 -33.40 32.01
CA GLU A 1097 -10.95 -32.73 32.41
C GLU A 1097 -10.71 -31.50 33.31
N GLY A 1098 -9.45 -31.16 33.62
CA GLY A 1098 -9.12 -30.00 34.46
C GLY A 1098 -9.53 -30.13 35.93
N THR A 1099 -9.71 -31.35 36.44
CA THR A 1099 -10.15 -31.62 37.82
C THR A 1099 -9.00 -31.96 38.77
N PHE A 1100 -7.78 -32.07 38.26
CA PHE A 1100 -6.59 -32.29 39.07
C PHE A 1100 -6.10 -30.99 39.73
N ASP A 1101 -5.88 -31.02 41.04
CA ASP A 1101 -5.36 -29.90 41.82
C ASP A 1101 -3.82 -29.86 41.80
N TYR A 1102 -3.25 -28.91 41.07
CA TYR A 1102 -1.79 -28.80 40.94
C TYR A 1102 -1.19 -28.05 42.12
N PRO A 1103 -0.14 -28.59 42.78
CA PRO A 1103 0.43 -27.94 43.95
C PRO A 1103 1.06 -26.58 43.57
N PRO A 1104 0.89 -25.54 44.40
CA PRO A 1104 1.38 -24.20 44.10
C PRO A 1104 2.92 -24.13 44.11
N VAL A 1105 3.50 -23.35 43.19
CA VAL A 1105 4.91 -22.96 43.21
C VAL A 1105 5.09 -21.86 44.27
N ARG A 1106 5.45 -22.25 45.49
CA ARG A 1106 5.51 -21.33 46.63
C ARG A 1106 6.88 -20.70 46.76
N ARG A 1107 6.95 -19.38 46.76
CA ARG A 1107 8.15 -18.65 47.16
C ARG A 1107 8.40 -18.83 48.66
N VAL A 1108 9.65 -19.11 49.04
CA VAL A 1108 10.08 -19.31 50.43
C VAL A 1108 11.28 -18.42 50.74
N GLY A 1109 11.23 -17.74 51.89
CA GLY A 1109 12.22 -16.76 52.30
C GLY A 1109 11.61 -15.38 52.39
#